data_AF-A0A1N7QML6-F1
#
_entry.id   AF-A0A1N7QML6-F1
#
_cell.length_a   1.000
_cell.length_b   1.000
_cell.length_c   1.000
_cell.angle_alpha   90.00
_cell.angle_beta   90.00
_cell.angle_gamma   90.00
#
_symmetry.space_group_name_H-M   'P 1'
#
loop_
_entity.id
_entity.type
_entity.pdbx_description
1 polymer ?
#
loop_
_entity_poly.entity_id
_entity_poly.type
_entity_poly.pdbx_seq_one_letter_code
_entity_poly.pdbx_strand_id
1 'polypeptide(L)'
;MTRTRKIAIGIVGGIALLVAVLVVVVATFDWNRAKPMINERASAALGRPFAINGDLSVRWERETGEGGWRSWVPWPRVVAHDITIANAPWAKAPHFATLKRGEFSLAPLPLLAQRVVIRRIQLTEPAADLERLEDGRANWVFTLPESGEPSPWVLDINEIGFDKGRVGFVDQMLKADLTVLVDPLGKPVPFADVAGKSFVPQDGSAPAPRDYVFGWKVDGKYKGLPTKGEGKVGGMLAMQDPRQPFPLQADVAIGGTRASVAGTLTDPVNLGALDLHLKLSGASMAQLYPLTGVTLPDTPPYSTDGHLVAKLQNPGGAVFEYRDFNGKVGDSDLRGDITFALGAPRPKLTGKLSSKLLRMADLGPLIGVPSGGGAAAASDKSADAPAKPKGGKVLPTQAFRTDRWRDMDADVSLDAARIVHASKLPLSDLSAHVVLQDGKLTLDPLRFGMAGGTMSATARLDGSGTPLTGRVDMRARRLQLKQLFPSAESMQKTLGELNGDLAISGAGNSVAALLGTATGDVKMLVNDGVISRSLMELAGLNVANYVVSKLFGDDEVQINCGAADLELKRGVMTPRVFVFDTENALISISGTANFKDETVDLDISPDSKGFRIFSLRSPLYVRGSFGSPDVGVHVAPLAARGAGMVALGVLLTPAAGLLALIAPSTTDENACGPLLEQMRKPPKAPAPAKGK
;
A
#
# COMPACT_ATOMS: atom_id res chain seq x y z
N MET A 1 13.15 -53.29 79.78
CA MET A 1 13.57 -52.75 78.47
C MET A 1 15.06 -52.99 78.28
N THR A 2 15.48 -53.62 77.18
CA THR A 2 16.89 -53.83 76.81
C THR A 2 17.61 -52.49 76.62
N ARG A 3 18.92 -52.44 76.88
CA ARG A 3 19.76 -51.23 76.77
C ARG A 3 19.64 -50.58 75.38
N THR A 4 19.48 -51.39 74.34
CA THR A 4 19.20 -50.98 72.95
C THR A 4 17.86 -50.25 72.77
N ARG A 5 16.80 -50.66 73.45
CA ARG A 5 15.48 -49.99 73.39
C ARG A 5 15.51 -48.62 74.08
N LYS A 6 16.29 -48.46 75.16
CA LYS A 6 16.50 -47.15 75.83
C LYS A 6 17.31 -46.19 74.97
N ILE A 7 18.36 -46.67 74.28
CA ILE A 7 19.17 -45.88 73.35
C ILE A 7 18.33 -45.47 72.14
N ALA A 8 17.55 -46.40 71.55
CA ALA A 8 16.67 -46.09 70.43
C ALA A 8 15.59 -45.06 70.80
N ILE A 9 14.95 -45.18 71.97
CA ILE A 9 13.98 -44.18 72.45
C ILE A 9 14.66 -42.83 72.73
N GLY A 10 15.89 -42.83 73.27
CA GLY A 10 16.66 -41.60 73.49
C GLY A 10 17.06 -40.89 72.19
N ILE A 11 17.46 -41.64 71.16
CA ILE A 11 17.78 -41.10 69.83
C ILE A 11 16.51 -40.55 69.17
N VAL A 12 15.43 -41.32 69.15
CA VAL A 12 14.15 -40.88 68.56
C VAL A 12 13.57 -39.69 69.30
N GLY A 13 13.61 -39.69 70.64
CA GLY A 13 13.18 -38.57 71.47
C GLY A 13 14.04 -37.32 71.29
N GLY A 14 15.37 -37.48 71.16
CA GLY A 14 16.29 -36.40 70.87
C GLY A 14 16.08 -35.78 69.48
N ILE A 15 15.86 -36.61 68.45
CA ILE A 15 15.52 -36.15 67.10
C ILE A 15 14.18 -35.43 67.11
N ALA A 16 13.16 -35.98 67.79
CA ALA A 16 11.85 -35.34 67.89
C ALA A 16 11.91 -33.99 68.61
N LEU A 17 12.70 -33.88 69.69
CA LEU A 17 12.95 -32.61 70.39
C LEU A 17 13.65 -31.60 69.47
N LEU A 18 14.69 -32.04 68.74
CA LEU A 18 15.42 -31.19 67.81
C LEU A 18 14.53 -30.67 66.69
N VAL A 19 13.68 -31.53 66.12
CA VAL A 19 12.67 -31.14 65.12
C VAL A 19 11.66 -30.17 65.72
N ALA A 20 11.17 -30.42 66.94
CA ALA A 20 10.22 -29.52 67.60
C ALA A 20 10.83 -28.13 67.87
N VAL A 21 12.08 -28.08 68.34
CA VAL A 21 12.84 -26.82 68.53
C VAL A 21 13.04 -26.11 67.19
N LEU A 22 13.44 -26.84 66.15
CA LEU A 22 13.61 -26.28 64.80
C LEU A 22 12.29 -25.69 64.28
N VAL A 23 11.18 -26.39 64.44
CA VAL A 23 9.84 -25.92 64.04
C VAL A 23 9.46 -24.65 64.80
N VAL A 24 9.67 -24.59 66.13
CA VAL A 24 9.40 -23.38 66.92
C VAL A 24 10.27 -22.22 66.45
N VAL A 25 11.59 -22.44 66.28
CA VAL A 25 12.51 -21.41 65.80
C VAL A 25 12.05 -20.87 64.44
N VAL A 26 11.77 -21.75 63.47
CA VAL A 26 11.33 -21.37 62.12
C VAL A 26 9.98 -20.65 62.15
N ALA A 27 9.06 -21.06 63.03
CA ALA A 27 7.73 -20.44 63.17
C ALA A 27 7.78 -19.05 63.85
N THR A 28 8.76 -18.81 64.73
CA THR A 28 8.91 -17.52 65.45
C THR A 28 10.01 -16.62 64.89
N PHE A 29 10.73 -17.06 63.85
CA PHE A 29 11.84 -16.30 63.28
C PHE A 29 11.32 -15.05 62.54
N ASP A 30 11.90 -13.88 62.87
CA ASP A 30 11.63 -12.64 62.15
C ASP A 30 12.41 -12.63 60.81
N TRP A 31 11.69 -12.96 59.75
CA TRP A 31 12.23 -13.04 58.40
C TRP A 31 12.72 -11.70 57.85
N ASN A 32 12.35 -10.56 58.45
CA ASN A 32 12.92 -9.26 58.06
C ASN A 32 14.42 -9.18 58.29
N ARG A 33 14.97 -9.97 59.23
CA ARG A 33 16.43 -10.06 59.46
C ARG A 33 17.18 -10.67 58.28
N ALA A 34 16.51 -11.41 57.40
CA ALA A 34 17.12 -11.97 56.20
C ALA A 34 17.21 -10.96 55.04
N LYS A 35 16.46 -9.84 55.09
CA LYS A 35 16.40 -8.86 53.99
C LYS A 35 17.77 -8.32 53.55
N PRO A 36 18.69 -7.89 54.46
CA PRO A 36 20.00 -7.39 54.02
C PRO A 36 20.80 -8.42 53.22
N MET A 37 20.79 -9.68 53.67
CA MET A 37 21.48 -10.78 52.98
C MET A 37 20.84 -11.08 51.62
N ILE A 38 19.50 -11.13 51.55
CA ILE A 38 18.77 -11.35 50.30
C ILE A 38 19.05 -10.20 49.34
N ASN A 39 18.99 -8.95 49.82
CA ASN A 39 19.24 -7.76 49.02
C ASN A 39 20.65 -7.75 48.43
N GLU A 40 21.66 -8.05 49.24
CA GLU A 40 23.06 -8.13 48.79
C GLU A 40 23.26 -9.25 47.76
N ARG A 41 22.76 -10.46 48.03
CA ARG A 41 22.92 -11.62 47.13
C ARG A 41 22.16 -11.44 45.82
N ALA A 42 20.92 -10.94 45.88
CA ALA A 42 20.14 -10.64 44.69
C ALA A 42 20.78 -9.50 43.88
N SER A 43 21.30 -8.46 44.55
CA SER A 43 21.98 -7.37 43.86
C SER A 43 23.25 -7.83 43.15
N ALA A 44 24.04 -8.69 43.80
CA ALA A 44 25.23 -9.28 43.20
C ALA A 44 24.90 -10.20 42.02
N ALA A 45 23.83 -11.00 42.12
CA ALA A 45 23.39 -11.88 41.04
C ALA A 45 22.84 -11.10 39.84
N LEU A 46 22.08 -10.03 40.08
CA LEU A 46 21.49 -9.20 39.02
C LEU A 46 22.47 -8.16 38.47
N GLY A 47 23.59 -7.89 39.17
CA GLY A 47 24.47 -6.77 38.84
C GLY A 47 23.80 -5.40 38.99
N ARG A 48 22.67 -5.32 39.73
CA ARG A 48 21.89 -4.09 39.97
C ARG A 48 21.34 -4.07 41.39
N PRO A 49 21.24 -2.90 42.04
CA PRO A 49 20.60 -2.80 43.34
C PRO A 49 19.19 -3.38 43.36
N PHE A 50 18.99 -4.39 44.20
CA PHE A 50 17.73 -5.01 44.52
C PHE A 50 17.40 -4.76 45.99
N ALA A 51 16.17 -4.35 46.29
CA ALA A 51 15.74 -4.09 47.64
C ALA A 51 14.32 -4.60 47.90
N ILE A 52 14.13 -5.29 49.02
CA ILE A 52 12.84 -5.50 49.67
C ILE A 52 12.69 -4.40 50.73
N ASN A 53 11.90 -3.37 50.43
CA ASN A 53 11.70 -2.21 51.31
C ASN A 53 10.62 -2.49 52.35
N GLY A 54 9.61 -3.30 52.00
CA GLY A 54 8.48 -3.66 52.87
C GLY A 54 8.74 -4.87 53.76
N ASP A 55 7.65 -5.43 54.31
CA ASP A 55 7.67 -6.61 55.16
C ASP A 55 7.95 -7.90 54.36
N LEU A 56 8.88 -8.71 54.87
CA LEU A 56 9.15 -10.07 54.40
C LEU A 56 8.66 -11.08 55.45
N SER A 57 7.68 -11.89 55.08
CA SER A 57 7.12 -12.93 55.95
C SER A 57 7.11 -14.31 55.26
N VAL A 58 7.24 -15.36 56.06
CA VAL A 58 7.10 -16.75 55.61
C VAL A 58 6.03 -17.41 56.45
N ARG A 59 4.98 -17.90 55.79
CA ARG A 59 3.89 -18.65 56.42
C ARG A 59 3.99 -20.11 56.02
N TRP A 60 3.81 -20.99 56.99
CA TRP A 60 3.85 -22.43 56.76
C TRP A 60 2.44 -22.97 56.73
N GLU A 61 1.99 -23.39 55.56
CA GLU A 61 0.61 -23.83 55.32
C GLU A 61 0.60 -25.22 54.69
N ARG A 62 -0.45 -26.01 54.95
CA ARG A 62 -0.60 -27.30 54.28
C ARG A 62 -1.06 -27.07 52.84
N GLU A 63 -0.38 -27.71 51.89
CA GLU A 63 -0.75 -27.66 50.48
C GLU A 63 -1.89 -28.67 50.22
N THR A 64 -3.07 -28.16 49.89
CA THR A 64 -4.28 -28.98 49.71
C THR A 64 -4.24 -29.82 48.43
N GLY A 65 -3.34 -29.49 47.50
CA GLY A 65 -3.13 -30.24 46.26
C GLY A 65 -2.17 -31.45 46.36
N GLU A 66 -1.66 -31.79 47.55
CA GLU A 66 -0.83 -32.99 47.77
C GLU A 66 -1.65 -34.12 48.41
N GLY A 67 -1.50 -35.34 47.89
CA GLY A 67 -2.19 -36.53 48.40
C GLY A 67 -1.38 -37.34 49.42
N GLY A 68 -2.07 -38.10 50.27
CA GLY A 68 -1.44 -39.05 51.19
C GLY A 68 -0.62 -38.38 52.30
N TRP A 69 0.52 -38.99 52.67
CA TRP A 69 1.38 -38.50 53.75
C TRP A 69 2.06 -37.16 53.44
N ARG A 70 2.24 -36.82 52.16
CA ARG A 70 2.89 -35.57 51.72
C ARG A 70 2.09 -34.32 52.10
N SER A 71 0.77 -34.43 52.22
CA SER A 71 -0.13 -33.36 52.68
C SER A 71 0.14 -32.89 54.11
N TRP A 72 0.84 -33.70 54.92
CA TRP A 72 1.22 -33.38 56.29
C TRP A 72 2.47 -32.50 56.37
N VAL A 73 3.26 -32.41 55.29
CA VAL A 73 4.45 -31.55 55.24
C VAL A 73 4.00 -30.13 54.88
N PRO A 74 4.14 -29.14 55.76
CA PRO A 74 3.77 -27.76 55.47
C PRO A 74 4.75 -27.15 54.46
N TRP A 75 4.23 -26.32 53.56
CA TRP A 75 5.01 -25.62 52.55
C TRP A 75 5.25 -24.18 53.00
N PRO A 76 6.48 -23.65 52.84
CA PRO A 76 6.74 -22.25 53.09
C PRO A 76 6.16 -21.41 51.95
N ARG A 77 5.26 -20.52 52.32
CA ARG A 77 4.72 -19.44 51.49
C ARG A 77 5.44 -18.15 51.87
N VAL A 78 6.30 -17.68 50.97
CA VAL A 78 7.09 -16.46 51.14
C VAL A 78 6.28 -15.30 50.57
N VAL A 79 6.15 -14.22 51.34
CA VAL A 79 5.48 -12.98 50.93
C VAL A 79 6.42 -11.81 51.19
N ALA A 80 6.74 -11.06 50.15
CA ALA A 80 7.59 -9.87 50.22
C ALA A 80 6.83 -8.65 49.70
N HIS A 81 6.87 -7.54 50.42
CA HIS A 81 6.24 -6.27 50.03
C HIS A 81 7.28 -5.25 49.55
N ASP A 82 6.85 -4.39 48.63
CA ASP A 82 7.64 -3.27 48.09
C ASP A 82 9.05 -3.69 47.66
N ILE A 83 9.09 -4.46 46.56
CA ILE A 83 10.33 -4.92 45.93
C ILE A 83 10.69 -3.96 44.81
N THR A 84 11.93 -3.49 44.78
CA THR A 84 12.45 -2.62 43.72
C THR A 84 13.76 -3.14 43.15
N ILE A 85 13.90 -2.98 41.83
CA ILE A 85 15.13 -3.21 41.08
C ILE A 85 15.53 -1.87 40.48
N ALA A 86 16.69 -1.36 40.86
CA ALA A 86 17.21 -0.11 40.32
C ALA A 86 17.46 -0.22 38.81
N ASN A 87 17.32 0.90 38.12
CA ASN A 87 17.58 0.96 36.69
C ASN A 87 19.08 1.04 36.39
N ALA A 88 19.45 0.88 35.12
CA ALA A 88 20.81 1.17 34.68
C ALA A 88 21.14 2.66 34.91
N PRO A 89 22.40 3.04 35.21
CA PRO A 89 22.74 4.43 35.53
C PRO A 89 22.42 5.46 34.44
N TRP A 90 22.32 5.00 33.19
CA TRP A 90 22.02 5.83 32.02
C TRP A 90 20.52 5.95 31.72
N ALA A 91 19.67 5.15 32.37
CA ALA A 91 18.24 5.15 32.14
C ALA A 91 17.57 6.35 32.80
N LYS A 92 16.45 6.81 32.24
CA LYS A 92 15.72 7.98 32.75
C LYS A 92 14.84 7.63 33.94
N ALA A 93 14.20 6.46 33.92
CA ALA A 93 13.39 5.99 35.03
C ALA A 93 14.29 5.51 36.18
N PRO A 94 13.96 5.84 37.45
CA PRO A 94 14.80 5.50 38.60
C PRO A 94 14.86 3.99 38.88
N HIS A 95 13.80 3.26 38.53
CA HIS A 95 13.68 1.82 38.75
C HIS A 95 13.44 1.12 37.42
N PHE A 96 14.10 -0.02 37.23
CA PHE A 96 13.84 -0.91 36.10
C PHE A 96 12.54 -1.70 36.32
N ALA A 97 12.35 -2.21 37.54
CA ALA A 97 11.16 -2.96 37.91
C ALA A 97 10.76 -2.67 39.36
N THR A 98 9.45 -2.63 39.63
CA THR A 98 8.87 -2.51 40.96
C THR A 98 7.73 -3.49 41.14
N LEU A 99 7.49 -3.90 42.38
CA LEU A 99 6.43 -4.83 42.73
C LEU A 99 5.92 -4.51 44.13
N LYS A 100 4.60 -4.27 44.25
CA LYS A 100 3.98 -3.94 45.54
C LYS A 100 3.97 -5.13 46.49
N ARG A 101 3.72 -6.33 45.96
CA ARG A 101 3.78 -7.59 46.71
C ARG A 101 4.11 -8.76 45.79
N GLY A 102 5.04 -9.60 46.21
CA GLY A 102 5.37 -10.88 45.58
C GLY A 102 5.11 -12.03 46.55
N GLU A 103 4.46 -13.08 46.06
CA GLU A 103 4.14 -14.26 46.84
C GLU A 103 4.47 -15.52 46.05
N PHE A 104 5.14 -16.48 46.69
CA PHE A 104 5.38 -17.79 46.11
C PHE A 104 5.43 -18.89 47.17
N SER A 105 5.12 -20.12 46.77
CA SER A 105 5.28 -21.31 47.61
C SER A 105 6.35 -22.24 47.05
N LEU A 106 7.22 -22.74 47.94
CA LEU A 106 8.27 -23.70 47.59
C LEU A 106 7.84 -25.11 47.99
N ALA A 107 8.07 -26.08 47.12
CA ALA A 107 7.92 -27.49 47.47
C ALA A 107 9.14 -27.94 48.30
N PRO A 108 8.98 -28.35 49.57
CA PRO A 108 10.13 -28.67 50.42
C PRO A 108 10.77 -30.03 50.08
N LEU A 109 9.99 -31.02 49.67
CA LEU A 109 10.50 -32.38 49.40
C LEU A 109 11.43 -32.44 48.16
N PRO A 110 11.12 -31.78 47.03
CA PRO A 110 12.02 -31.72 45.87
C PRO A 110 13.39 -31.07 46.16
N LEU A 111 13.50 -30.22 47.19
CA LEU A 111 14.78 -29.61 47.58
C LEU A 111 15.83 -30.66 47.98
N LEU A 112 15.40 -31.80 48.53
CA LEU A 112 16.30 -32.92 48.87
C LEU A 112 16.93 -33.57 47.63
N ALA A 113 16.30 -33.41 46.47
CA ALA A 113 16.80 -33.85 45.18
C ALA A 113 17.39 -32.69 44.36
N GLN A 114 17.75 -31.58 45.00
CA GLN A 114 18.30 -30.37 44.37
C GLN A 114 17.34 -29.75 43.34
N ARG A 115 16.03 -29.89 43.51
CA ARG A 115 15.02 -29.28 42.63
C ARG A 115 14.25 -28.20 43.40
N VAL A 116 14.36 -26.96 42.94
CA VAL A 116 13.57 -25.85 43.44
C VAL A 116 12.28 -25.81 42.63
N VAL A 117 11.19 -26.32 43.20
CA VAL A 117 9.88 -26.32 42.53
C VAL A 117 9.01 -25.23 43.14
N ILE A 118 8.66 -24.23 42.32
CA ILE A 118 7.74 -23.14 42.65
C ILE A 118 6.44 -23.37 41.90
N ARG A 119 5.38 -23.76 42.62
CA ARG A 119 4.10 -24.08 41.96
C ARG A 119 3.41 -22.85 41.38
N ARG A 120 3.41 -21.74 42.13
CA ARG A 120 2.79 -20.50 41.68
C ARG A 120 3.56 -19.32 42.24
N ILE A 121 3.85 -18.36 41.37
CA ILE A 121 4.31 -17.01 41.73
C ILE A 121 3.12 -16.07 41.48
N GLN A 122 2.69 -15.35 42.51
CA GLN A 122 1.68 -14.32 42.41
C GLN A 122 2.32 -12.96 42.64
N LEU A 123 2.18 -12.08 41.66
CA LEU A 123 2.67 -10.71 41.70
C LEU A 123 1.48 -9.75 41.85
N THR A 124 1.65 -8.70 42.66
CA THR A 124 0.68 -7.62 42.82
C THR A 124 1.26 -6.31 42.33
N GLU A 125 0.56 -5.68 41.39
CA GLU A 125 0.92 -4.43 40.71
C GLU A 125 2.38 -4.42 40.20
N PRO A 126 2.86 -5.44 39.44
CA PRO A 126 4.19 -5.37 38.84
C PRO A 126 4.29 -4.23 37.83
N ALA A 127 5.35 -3.43 37.93
CA ALA A 127 5.69 -2.43 36.93
C ALA A 127 7.13 -2.61 36.43
N ALA A 128 7.35 -2.38 35.14
CA ALA A 128 8.68 -2.36 34.53
C ALA A 128 8.82 -1.16 33.59
N ASP A 129 9.97 -0.51 33.59
CA ASP A 129 10.29 0.58 32.67
C ASP A 129 11.47 0.14 31.79
N LEU A 130 11.15 -0.17 30.55
CA LEU A 130 12.06 -0.68 29.52
C LEU A 130 12.57 0.48 28.67
N GLU A 131 13.88 0.67 28.63
CA GLU A 131 14.53 1.76 27.90
C GLU A 131 15.63 1.22 26.98
N ARG A 132 15.63 1.66 25.71
CA ARG A 132 16.71 1.42 24.75
C ARG A 132 17.15 2.70 24.05
N LEU A 133 18.46 2.92 24.02
CA LEU A 133 19.12 4.07 23.39
C LEU A 133 19.40 3.80 21.89
N GLU A 134 19.71 4.86 21.14
CA GLU A 134 20.08 4.75 19.72
C GLU A 134 21.34 3.91 19.47
N ASP A 135 22.24 3.82 20.45
CA ASP A 135 23.44 2.98 20.39
C ASP A 135 23.19 1.48 20.65
N GLY A 136 21.92 1.09 20.84
CA GLY A 136 21.50 -0.29 21.07
C GLY A 136 21.55 -0.75 22.52
N ARG A 137 22.09 0.05 23.45
CA ARG A 137 22.06 -0.30 24.88
C ARG A 137 20.63 -0.35 25.38
N ALA A 138 20.28 -1.45 26.03
CA ALA A 138 18.95 -1.70 26.56
C ALA A 138 19.00 -2.10 28.03
N ASN A 139 18.10 -1.54 28.84
CA ASN A 139 18.11 -1.78 30.28
C ASN A 139 17.51 -3.13 30.67
N TRP A 140 16.91 -3.88 29.76
CA TRP A 140 16.49 -5.27 30.02
C TRP A 140 17.59 -6.29 29.76
N VAL A 141 18.76 -5.86 29.27
CA VAL A 141 19.94 -6.72 29.14
C VAL A 141 20.74 -6.63 30.44
N PHE A 142 20.90 -7.77 31.11
CA PHE A 142 21.64 -7.90 32.36
C PHE A 142 22.99 -8.58 32.09
N THR A 143 24.06 -7.98 32.59
CA THR A 143 25.39 -8.61 32.60
C THR A 143 25.53 -9.40 33.88
N LEU A 144 25.23 -10.70 33.81
CA LEU A 144 25.34 -11.59 34.96
C LEU A 144 26.82 -11.98 35.17
N PRO A 145 27.29 -12.12 36.42
CA PRO A 145 28.64 -12.61 36.70
C PRO A 145 28.84 -14.02 36.12
N GLU A 146 29.97 -14.28 35.46
CA GLU A 146 30.29 -15.63 34.98
C GLU A 146 30.53 -16.57 36.17
N SER A 147 29.57 -17.44 36.46
CA SER A 147 29.78 -18.57 37.37
C SER A 147 30.35 -19.74 36.58
N GLY A 148 31.59 -20.13 36.85
CA GLY A 148 32.35 -21.09 36.04
C GLY A 148 31.71 -22.48 35.84
N GLU A 149 30.84 -22.96 36.75
CA GLU A 149 30.13 -24.23 36.61
C GLU A 149 28.60 -24.05 36.70
N PRO A 150 27.80 -24.77 35.88
CA PRO A 150 26.34 -24.76 36.00
C PRO A 150 25.90 -25.22 37.39
N SER A 151 24.95 -24.50 38.00
CA SER A 151 24.39 -24.92 39.29
C SER A 151 23.79 -26.33 39.20
N PRO A 152 24.04 -27.23 40.18
CA PRO A 152 23.40 -28.53 40.23
C PRO A 152 21.89 -28.42 40.55
N TRP A 153 21.42 -27.24 40.94
CA TRP A 153 20.01 -26.99 41.25
C TRP A 153 19.18 -26.74 39.99
N VAL A 154 18.07 -27.47 39.85
CA VAL A 154 17.08 -27.26 38.77
C VAL A 154 15.92 -26.43 39.31
N LEU A 155 15.65 -25.28 38.69
CA LEU A 155 14.51 -24.43 38.98
C LEU A 155 13.33 -24.79 38.06
N ASP A 156 12.19 -25.11 38.64
CA ASP A 156 10.94 -25.41 37.95
C ASP A 156 9.85 -24.46 38.45
N ILE A 157 9.25 -23.68 37.55
CA ILE A 157 8.21 -22.70 37.86
C ILE A 157 6.96 -23.06 37.08
N ASN A 158 5.90 -23.47 37.77
CA ASN A 158 4.72 -24.03 37.11
C ASN A 158 3.67 -22.97 36.72
N GLU A 159 3.62 -21.83 37.40
CA GLU A 159 2.65 -20.77 37.09
C GLU A 159 3.16 -19.41 37.56
N ILE A 160 3.01 -18.40 36.70
CA ILE A 160 3.26 -16.99 37.04
C ILE A 160 1.96 -16.22 36.77
N GLY A 161 1.39 -15.66 37.83
CA GLY A 161 0.19 -14.85 37.80
C GLY A 161 0.43 -13.44 38.34
N PHE A 162 -0.31 -12.46 37.83
CA PHE A 162 -0.32 -11.10 38.36
C PHE A 162 -1.70 -10.47 38.18
N ASP A 163 -2.01 -9.44 38.97
CA ASP A 163 -3.30 -8.76 38.98
C ASP A 163 -3.37 -7.57 38.00
N LYS A 164 -2.35 -6.71 37.95
CA LYS A 164 -2.25 -5.55 37.05
C LYS A 164 -0.80 -5.24 36.74
N GLY A 165 -0.39 -5.39 35.50
CA GLY A 165 0.94 -5.07 35.01
C GLY A 165 1.00 -3.70 34.37
N ARG A 166 2.09 -2.96 34.59
CA ARG A 166 2.43 -1.75 33.82
C ARG A 166 3.81 -1.92 33.19
N VAL A 167 3.92 -1.67 31.89
CA VAL A 167 5.20 -1.62 31.19
C VAL A 167 5.34 -0.26 30.53
N GLY A 168 6.28 0.56 30.99
CA GLY A 168 6.77 1.70 30.22
C GLY A 168 7.78 1.20 29.19
N PHE A 169 7.67 1.61 27.93
CA PHE A 169 8.56 1.20 26.87
C PHE A 169 9.01 2.42 26.06
N VAL A 170 10.27 2.80 26.25
CA VAL A 170 10.93 3.90 25.54
C VAL A 170 12.07 3.34 24.69
N ASP A 171 11.97 3.47 23.39
CA ASP A 171 12.95 2.93 22.46
C ASP A 171 13.34 3.98 21.42
N GLN A 172 14.56 4.48 21.49
CA GLN A 172 15.02 5.55 20.60
C GLN A 172 15.27 5.04 19.17
N MET A 173 15.69 3.77 19.01
CA MET A 173 15.89 3.17 17.68
C MET A 173 14.56 3.00 16.94
N LEU A 174 13.53 2.52 17.65
CA LEU A 174 12.19 2.35 17.11
C LEU A 174 11.37 3.65 17.14
N LYS A 175 11.87 4.69 17.83
CA LYS A 175 11.16 5.94 18.13
C LYS A 175 9.81 5.68 18.82
N ALA A 176 9.81 4.78 19.81
CA ALA A 176 8.64 4.41 20.59
C ALA A 176 8.69 5.04 21.98
N ASP A 177 7.55 5.51 22.46
CA ASP A 177 7.30 5.96 23.82
C ASP A 177 5.88 5.51 24.18
N LEU A 178 5.78 4.34 24.79
CA LEU A 178 4.54 3.60 24.95
C LEU A 178 4.35 3.21 26.42
N THR A 179 3.12 3.29 26.91
CA THR A 179 2.72 2.68 28.18
C THR A 179 1.76 1.54 27.90
N VAL A 180 2.12 0.34 28.33
CA VAL A 180 1.30 -0.87 28.22
C VAL A 180 0.75 -1.23 29.59
N LEU A 181 -0.55 -1.40 29.69
CA LEU A 181 -1.23 -1.97 30.85
C LEU A 181 -1.64 -3.39 30.51
N VAL A 182 -1.45 -4.33 31.44
CA VAL A 182 -1.78 -5.75 31.25
C VAL A 182 -2.63 -6.22 32.42
N ASP A 183 -3.76 -6.84 32.15
CA ASP A 183 -4.69 -7.34 33.17
C ASP A 183 -5.02 -8.82 32.88
N PRO A 184 -5.16 -9.68 33.89
CA PRO A 184 -5.66 -11.04 33.70
C PRO A 184 -7.14 -11.00 33.26
N LEU A 185 -7.52 -11.87 32.34
CA LEU A 185 -8.91 -11.99 31.86
C LEU A 185 -9.83 -12.70 32.87
N GLY A 186 -9.28 -13.21 33.98
CA GLY A 186 -9.97 -14.05 34.93
C GLY A 186 -10.12 -15.48 34.41
N LYS A 187 -11.15 -15.72 33.58
CA LYS A 187 -11.30 -17.01 32.87
C LYS A 187 -10.53 -16.95 31.54
N PRO A 188 -9.74 -17.98 31.20
CA PRO A 188 -9.11 -18.05 29.88
C PRO A 188 -10.16 -17.93 28.78
N VAL A 189 -9.85 -17.14 27.76
CA VAL A 189 -10.72 -16.98 26.59
C VAL A 189 -10.25 -17.95 25.52
N PRO A 190 -11.13 -18.86 25.03
CA PRO A 190 -10.74 -19.85 24.05
C PRO A 190 -10.13 -19.22 22.80
N PHE A 191 -8.98 -19.74 22.36
CA PHE A 191 -8.27 -19.19 21.21
C PHE A 191 -9.14 -19.18 19.93
N ALA A 192 -9.82 -20.29 19.67
CA ALA A 192 -10.65 -20.48 18.48
C ALA A 192 -11.85 -19.52 18.40
N ASP A 193 -12.33 -19.01 19.54
CA ASP A 193 -13.45 -18.07 19.57
C ASP A 193 -13.05 -16.66 19.13
N VAL A 194 -11.75 -16.34 19.18
CA VAL A 194 -11.21 -15.01 18.83
C VAL A 194 -10.46 -15.05 17.50
N ALA A 195 -9.51 -15.97 17.34
CA ALA A 195 -8.69 -16.08 16.12
C ALA A 195 -9.39 -16.87 15.00
N GLY A 196 -10.40 -17.67 15.35
CA GLY A 196 -11.10 -18.54 14.41
C GLY A 196 -10.52 -19.96 14.37
N LYS A 197 -11.36 -20.92 13.99
CA LYS A 197 -11.03 -22.36 13.98
C LYS A 197 -10.01 -22.75 12.90
N SER A 198 -9.76 -21.89 11.91
CA SER A 198 -8.79 -22.12 10.83
C SER A 198 -7.34 -22.20 11.31
N PHE A 199 -7.02 -21.59 12.47
CA PHE A 199 -5.70 -21.61 13.07
C PHE A 199 -5.43 -22.85 13.94
N VAL A 200 -6.42 -23.74 14.11
CA VAL A 200 -6.28 -24.95 14.94
C VAL A 200 -6.01 -26.15 14.01
N PRO A 201 -4.87 -26.84 14.16
CA PRO A 201 -4.58 -28.05 13.37
C PRO A 201 -5.66 -29.11 13.58
N GLN A 202 -6.28 -29.60 12.50
CA GLN A 202 -7.37 -30.58 12.56
C GLN A 202 -6.88 -32.03 12.63
N ASP A 203 -5.64 -32.27 12.20
CA ASP A 203 -5.03 -33.60 12.04
C ASP A 203 -4.06 -33.95 13.19
N GLY A 204 -3.87 -33.05 14.16
CA GLY A 204 -2.95 -33.23 15.28
C GLY A 204 -1.46 -33.17 14.88
N SER A 205 -1.14 -32.71 13.67
CA SER A 205 0.24 -32.61 13.17
C SER A 205 1.08 -31.57 13.91
N ALA A 206 0.44 -30.61 14.60
CA ALA A 206 1.09 -29.58 15.39
C ALA A 206 0.34 -29.30 16.71
N PRO A 207 1.03 -28.79 17.76
CA PRO A 207 0.39 -28.42 19.02
C PRO A 207 -0.66 -27.33 18.80
N ALA A 208 -1.86 -27.53 19.34
CA ALA A 208 -2.89 -26.50 19.30
C ALA A 208 -2.46 -25.26 20.12
N PRO A 209 -2.78 -24.03 19.66
CA PRO A 209 -2.53 -22.81 20.43
C PRO A 209 -3.27 -22.86 21.77
N ARG A 210 -2.66 -22.32 22.82
CA ARG A 210 -3.31 -22.19 24.13
C ARG A 210 -4.31 -21.04 24.12
N ASP A 211 -5.13 -20.97 25.17
CA ASP A 211 -6.10 -19.89 25.36
C ASP A 211 -5.43 -18.56 25.73
N TYR A 212 -6.18 -17.48 25.50
CA TYR A 212 -5.79 -16.15 25.95
C TYR A 212 -5.97 -16.03 27.46
N VAL A 213 -4.96 -15.50 28.15
CA VAL A 213 -4.96 -15.39 29.62
C VAL A 213 -4.90 -13.92 30.06
N PHE A 214 -4.26 -13.06 29.27
CA PHE A 214 -4.08 -11.65 29.59
C PHE A 214 -4.71 -10.76 28.53
N GLY A 215 -5.37 -9.70 28.97
CA GLY A 215 -5.73 -8.55 28.16
C GLY A 215 -4.67 -7.46 28.33
N TRP A 216 -4.48 -6.64 27.31
CA TRP A 216 -3.55 -5.51 27.38
C TRP A 216 -4.12 -4.28 26.68
N LYS A 217 -3.65 -3.11 27.10
CA LYS A 217 -3.94 -1.80 26.51
C LYS A 217 -2.66 -1.03 26.33
N VAL A 218 -2.52 -0.30 25.23
CA VAL A 218 -1.37 0.56 24.94
C VAL A 218 -1.82 1.97 24.63
N ASP A 219 -1.10 2.96 25.14
CA ASP A 219 -1.24 4.37 24.81
C ASP A 219 0.16 5.01 24.72
N GLY A 220 0.34 5.98 23.84
CA GLY A 220 1.59 6.73 23.71
C GLY A 220 1.86 7.19 22.28
N LYS A 221 3.13 7.14 21.88
CA LYS A 221 3.59 7.54 20.54
C LYS A 221 4.52 6.49 19.94
N TYR A 222 4.33 6.20 18.66
CA TYR A 222 5.24 5.37 17.87
C TYR A 222 5.64 6.14 16.62
N LYS A 223 6.94 6.32 16.41
CA LYS A 223 7.52 7.14 15.33
C LYS A 223 6.90 8.55 15.26
N GLY A 224 6.61 9.13 16.43
CA GLY A 224 5.99 10.45 16.58
C GLY A 224 4.46 10.49 16.35
N LEU A 225 3.85 9.37 15.94
CA LEU A 225 2.41 9.27 15.70
C LEU A 225 1.67 8.82 16.97
N PRO A 226 0.51 9.42 17.29
CA PRO A 226 -0.31 8.99 18.42
C PRO A 226 -0.70 7.53 18.23
N THR A 227 -0.49 6.72 19.26
CA THR A 227 -0.69 5.28 19.25
C THR A 227 -1.63 4.88 20.37
N LYS A 228 -2.68 4.14 20.04
CA LYS A 228 -3.59 3.52 21.00
C LYS A 228 -3.96 2.13 20.54
N GLY A 229 -4.18 1.23 21.47
CA GLY A 229 -4.65 -0.09 21.12
C GLY A 229 -4.96 -0.95 22.33
N GLU A 230 -5.49 -2.11 22.04
CA GLU A 230 -5.77 -3.13 23.03
C GLU A 230 -5.71 -4.51 22.40
N GLY A 231 -5.65 -5.54 23.23
CA GLY A 231 -5.58 -6.89 22.72
C GLY A 231 -5.57 -7.95 23.79
N LYS A 232 -5.27 -9.18 23.38
CA LYS A 232 -5.17 -10.34 24.24
C LYS A 232 -3.93 -11.16 23.90
N VAL A 233 -3.32 -11.80 24.89
CA VAL A 233 -2.17 -12.68 24.72
C VAL A 233 -2.26 -13.92 25.60
N GLY A 234 -1.47 -14.93 25.24
CA GLY A 234 -1.34 -16.17 26.00
C GLY A 234 -0.63 -15.99 27.34
N GLY A 235 -0.64 -17.05 28.15
CA GLY A 235 0.08 -17.09 29.42
C GLY A 235 1.61 -17.09 29.25
N MET A 236 2.35 -16.47 30.18
CA MET A 236 3.81 -16.32 30.09
C MET A 236 4.57 -17.66 29.98
N LEU A 237 4.09 -18.72 30.61
CA LEU A 237 4.74 -20.04 30.52
C LEU A 237 4.75 -20.63 29.11
N ALA A 238 3.79 -20.24 28.26
CA ALA A 238 3.79 -20.67 26.87
C ALA A 238 4.98 -20.08 26.07
N MET A 239 5.69 -19.08 26.62
CA MET A 239 6.91 -18.55 26.02
C MET A 239 8.15 -19.43 26.24
N GLN A 240 8.10 -20.42 27.13
CA GLN A 240 9.24 -21.29 27.45
C GLN A 240 9.42 -22.46 26.46
N ASP A 241 8.33 -22.98 25.87
CA ASP A 241 8.42 -24.02 24.83
C ASP A 241 8.40 -23.36 23.44
N PRO A 242 9.52 -23.36 22.69
CA PRO A 242 9.59 -22.71 21.38
C PRO A 242 8.66 -23.36 20.34
N ARG A 243 8.18 -24.59 20.59
CA ARG A 243 7.27 -25.32 19.69
C ARG A 243 5.80 -25.01 19.95
N GLN A 244 5.48 -24.36 21.07
CA GLN A 244 4.11 -24.05 21.44
C GLN A 244 3.70 -22.71 20.79
N PRO A 245 2.68 -22.67 19.91
CA PRO A 245 2.23 -21.42 19.32
C PRO A 245 1.69 -20.48 20.39
N PHE A 246 2.27 -19.27 20.47
CA PHE A 246 1.87 -18.25 21.43
C PHE A 246 0.69 -17.44 20.87
N PRO A 247 -0.51 -17.50 21.48
CA PRO A 247 -1.67 -16.81 20.96
C PRO A 247 -1.54 -15.30 21.19
N LEU A 248 -1.83 -14.52 20.15
CA LEU A 248 -1.83 -13.07 20.21
C LEU A 248 -3.01 -12.49 19.43
N GLN A 249 -3.55 -11.39 19.95
CA GLN A 249 -4.59 -10.59 19.32
C GLN A 249 -4.31 -9.12 19.65
N ALA A 250 -4.48 -8.25 18.66
CA ALA A 250 -4.30 -6.81 18.82
C ALA A 250 -5.31 -6.05 17.95
N ASP A 251 -5.77 -4.90 18.42
CA ASP A 251 -6.41 -3.85 17.63
C ASP A 251 -5.70 -2.53 17.98
N VAL A 252 -4.97 -1.98 17.03
CA VAL A 252 -4.06 -0.84 17.24
C VAL A 252 -4.30 0.21 16.18
N ALA A 253 -4.41 1.47 16.62
CA ALA A 253 -4.42 2.65 15.78
C ALA A 253 -3.11 3.43 15.98
N ILE A 254 -2.40 3.69 14.88
CA ILE A 254 -1.16 4.47 14.83
C ILE A 254 -1.36 5.60 13.82
N GLY A 255 -1.53 6.83 14.29
CA GLY A 255 -1.91 7.95 13.43
C GLY A 255 -3.22 7.66 12.69
N GLY A 256 -3.20 7.72 11.36
CA GLY A 256 -4.34 7.39 10.50
C GLY A 256 -4.48 5.92 10.10
N THR A 257 -3.57 5.05 10.55
CA THR A 257 -3.57 3.61 10.21
C THR A 257 -4.13 2.78 11.36
N ARG A 258 -5.04 1.86 11.05
CA ARG A 258 -5.57 0.87 12.00
C ARG A 258 -5.22 -0.53 11.55
N ALA A 259 -4.70 -1.33 12.47
CA ALA A 259 -4.38 -2.73 12.27
C ALA A 259 -5.10 -3.58 13.32
N SER A 260 -5.78 -4.63 12.89
CA SER A 260 -6.34 -5.67 13.76
C SER A 260 -5.70 -6.99 13.38
N VAL A 261 -5.13 -7.70 14.35
CA VAL A 261 -4.50 -8.99 14.15
C VAL A 261 -5.02 -10.01 15.16
N ALA A 262 -5.17 -11.26 14.73
CA ALA A 262 -5.41 -12.40 15.60
C ALA A 262 -4.71 -13.64 15.05
N GLY A 263 -3.99 -14.38 15.88
CA GLY A 263 -3.28 -15.59 15.46
C GLY A 263 -2.18 -15.97 16.43
N THR A 264 -1.04 -16.43 15.92
CA THR A 264 0.04 -16.99 16.74
C THR A 264 1.42 -16.46 16.38
N LEU A 265 2.31 -16.52 17.37
CA LEU A 265 3.76 -16.32 17.25
C LEU A 265 4.47 -17.58 17.72
N THR A 266 5.31 -18.16 16.88
CA THR A 266 6.18 -19.28 17.23
C THR A 266 7.49 -18.76 17.78
N ASP A 267 8.04 -19.41 18.81
CA ASP A 267 9.26 -19.01 19.52
C ASP A 267 9.27 -17.50 19.84
N PRO A 268 8.44 -17.04 20.79
CA PRO A 268 8.29 -15.62 21.09
C PRO A 268 9.57 -14.98 21.65
N VAL A 269 10.50 -15.78 22.20
CA VAL A 269 11.78 -15.27 22.71
C VAL A 269 12.70 -14.88 21.57
N ASN A 270 12.77 -15.69 20.51
CA ASN A 270 13.61 -15.40 19.34
C ASN A 270 12.83 -14.75 18.18
N LEU A 271 11.53 -14.52 18.34
CA LEU A 271 10.61 -14.06 17.30
C LEU A 271 10.68 -14.97 16.06
N GLY A 272 10.32 -16.24 16.18
CA GLY A 272 10.48 -17.22 15.09
C GLY A 272 9.62 -16.90 13.86
N ALA A 273 8.30 -17.11 13.97
CA ALA A 273 7.37 -16.95 12.86
C ALA A 273 5.98 -16.47 13.31
N LEU A 274 5.34 -15.64 12.50
CA LEU A 274 3.97 -15.17 12.68
C LEU A 274 3.01 -15.93 11.75
N ASP A 275 1.83 -16.22 12.28
CA ASP A 275 0.71 -16.76 11.51
C ASP A 275 -0.57 -16.06 12.00
N LEU A 276 -1.03 -15.04 11.25
CA LEU A 276 -1.98 -14.03 11.70
C LEU A 276 -3.08 -13.77 10.68
N HIS A 277 -4.31 -13.64 11.14
CA HIS A 277 -5.37 -12.95 10.40
C HIS A 277 -5.13 -11.44 10.55
N LEU A 278 -4.87 -10.73 9.45
CA LEU A 278 -4.58 -9.30 9.45
C LEU A 278 -5.71 -8.53 8.77
N LYS A 279 -6.21 -7.51 9.46
CA LYS A 279 -7.02 -6.44 8.86
C LYS A 279 -6.27 -5.13 8.97
N LEU A 280 -6.16 -4.41 7.86
CA LEU A 280 -5.41 -3.16 7.78
C LEU A 280 -6.24 -2.10 7.06
N SER A 281 -6.35 -0.90 7.63
CA SER A 281 -7.04 0.22 7.01
C SER A 281 -6.38 1.55 7.31
N GLY A 282 -6.62 2.54 6.46
CA GLY A 282 -6.10 3.89 6.64
C GLY A 282 -6.54 4.84 5.54
N ALA A 283 -6.14 6.11 5.66
CA ALA A 283 -6.53 7.15 4.71
C ALA A 283 -5.77 7.07 3.37
N SER A 284 -4.54 6.54 3.38
CA SER A 284 -3.71 6.33 2.18
C SER A 284 -2.66 5.24 2.46
N MET A 285 -2.37 4.39 1.47
CA MET A 285 -1.34 3.36 1.60
C MET A 285 0.06 3.94 1.80
N ALA A 286 0.32 5.16 1.32
CA ALA A 286 1.58 5.87 1.55
C ALA A 286 1.90 6.09 3.04
N GLN A 287 0.88 6.10 3.92
CA GLN A 287 1.05 6.24 5.37
C GLN A 287 1.67 4.99 6.02
N LEU A 288 1.76 3.87 5.30
CA LEU A 288 2.44 2.66 5.77
C LEU A 288 3.97 2.78 5.73
N TYR A 289 4.52 3.64 4.87
CA TYR A 289 5.96 3.85 4.76
C TYR A 289 6.65 4.21 6.09
N PRO A 290 6.23 5.26 6.83
CA PRO A 290 6.86 5.58 8.10
C PRO A 290 6.75 4.42 9.10
N LEU A 291 5.70 3.59 9.04
CA LEU A 291 5.47 2.49 9.98
C LEU A 291 6.32 1.25 9.67
N THR A 292 6.33 0.83 8.40
CA THR A 292 6.80 -0.48 7.94
C THR A 292 8.03 -0.42 7.04
N GLY A 293 8.35 0.76 6.48
CA GLY A 293 9.38 0.94 5.45
C GLY A 293 8.93 0.57 4.03
N VAL A 294 7.72 0.02 3.84
CA VAL A 294 7.20 -0.34 2.51
C VAL A 294 6.82 0.93 1.74
N THR A 295 7.35 1.10 0.53
CA THR A 295 7.06 2.24 -0.34
C THR A 295 5.84 1.98 -1.21
N LEU A 296 4.66 2.34 -0.69
CA LEU A 296 3.40 2.30 -1.44
C LEU A 296 3.01 3.70 -1.92
N PRO A 297 2.30 3.80 -3.06
CA PRO A 297 1.88 5.08 -3.61
C PRO A 297 0.75 5.72 -2.80
N ASP A 298 0.45 6.99 -3.08
CA ASP A 298 -0.75 7.63 -2.56
C ASP A 298 -2.01 6.98 -3.13
N THR A 299 -2.97 6.75 -2.24
CA THR A 299 -4.26 6.16 -2.61
C THR A 299 -5.39 6.89 -1.89
N PRO A 300 -6.64 6.76 -2.36
CA PRO A 300 -7.81 6.97 -1.49
C PRO A 300 -7.78 6.06 -0.25
N PRO A 301 -8.71 6.23 0.70
CA PRO A 301 -8.84 5.37 1.86
C PRO A 301 -8.90 3.90 1.46
N TYR A 302 -8.17 3.07 2.19
CA TYR A 302 -8.06 1.65 1.89
C TYR A 302 -8.45 0.81 3.10
N SER A 303 -8.86 -0.43 2.81
CA SER A 303 -9.08 -1.47 3.81
C SER A 303 -8.75 -2.83 3.21
N THR A 304 -8.11 -3.70 3.98
CA THR A 304 -7.78 -5.07 3.57
C THR A 304 -8.03 -6.03 4.73
N ASP A 305 -8.27 -7.29 4.39
CA ASP A 305 -8.56 -8.39 5.28
C ASP A 305 -7.99 -9.67 4.65
N GLY A 306 -7.04 -10.33 5.31
CA GLY A 306 -6.35 -11.50 4.76
C GLY A 306 -5.46 -12.22 5.77
N HIS A 307 -4.65 -13.16 5.27
CA HIS A 307 -3.79 -14.01 6.09
C HIS A 307 -2.33 -13.62 5.97
N LEU A 308 -1.71 -13.15 7.06
CA LEU A 308 -0.29 -12.78 7.12
C LEU A 308 0.52 -13.90 7.77
N VAL A 309 1.46 -14.46 7.02
CA VAL A 309 2.50 -15.36 7.53
C VAL A 309 3.84 -14.64 7.45
N ALA A 310 4.62 -14.61 8.53
CA ALA A 310 5.95 -13.99 8.50
C ALA A 310 7.02 -14.92 9.06
N LYS A 311 8.17 -14.99 8.38
CA LYS A 311 9.39 -15.64 8.87
C LYS A 311 10.37 -14.55 9.23
N LEU A 312 10.52 -14.27 10.52
CA LEU A 312 11.28 -13.12 11.00
C LEU A 312 12.80 -13.43 11.09
N GLN A 313 13.16 -14.69 11.35
CA GLN A 313 14.55 -15.17 11.48
C GLN A 313 15.03 -15.92 10.21
N ASN A 314 14.76 -15.37 9.03
CA ASN A 314 15.20 -15.98 7.77
C ASN A 314 16.62 -15.50 7.41
N PRO A 315 17.55 -16.36 6.93
CA PRO A 315 18.95 -15.98 6.65
C PRO A 315 19.11 -14.80 5.67
N GLY A 316 18.15 -14.58 4.77
CA GLY A 316 18.11 -13.45 3.84
C GLY A 316 17.40 -12.20 4.37
N GLY A 317 17.07 -12.19 5.67
CA GLY A 317 16.20 -11.20 6.33
C GLY A 317 14.72 -11.58 6.28
N ALA A 318 13.91 -10.86 7.06
CA ALA A 318 12.52 -11.23 7.33
C ALA A 318 11.65 -11.23 6.06
N VAL A 319 10.76 -12.21 5.95
CA VAL A 319 9.83 -12.36 4.83
C VAL A 319 8.41 -12.35 5.36
N PHE A 320 7.55 -11.50 4.76
CA PHE A 320 6.15 -11.34 5.09
C PHE A 320 5.31 -11.73 3.87
N GLU A 321 4.40 -12.69 4.04
CA GLU A 321 3.50 -13.19 3.00
C GLU A 321 2.07 -12.85 3.41
N TYR A 322 1.42 -11.93 2.71
CA TYR A 322 0.02 -11.58 2.89
C TYR A 322 -0.80 -12.25 1.80
N ARG A 323 -1.48 -13.31 2.17
CA ARG A 323 -2.14 -14.28 1.30
C ARG A 323 -3.65 -14.08 1.27
N ASP A 324 -4.24 -14.37 0.11
CA ASP A 324 -5.69 -14.39 -0.13
C ASP A 324 -6.42 -13.14 0.41
N PHE A 325 -5.75 -11.99 0.43
CA PHE A 325 -6.35 -10.80 1.02
C PHE A 325 -7.47 -10.29 0.11
N ASN A 326 -8.55 -9.83 0.72
CA ASN A 326 -9.57 -9.04 0.06
C ASN A 326 -9.58 -7.64 0.63
N GLY A 327 -9.78 -6.64 -0.23
CA GLY A 327 -9.74 -5.26 0.19
C GLY A 327 -10.41 -4.31 -0.78
N LYS A 328 -10.38 -3.05 -0.38
CA LYS A 328 -10.86 -1.91 -1.16
C LYS A 328 -9.83 -0.80 -1.13
N VAL A 329 -9.75 -0.08 -2.25
CA VAL A 329 -9.00 1.17 -2.38
C VAL A 329 -9.96 2.18 -2.98
N GLY A 330 -10.43 3.13 -2.17
CA GLY A 330 -11.59 3.94 -2.51
C GLY A 330 -12.80 3.04 -2.74
N ASP A 331 -13.39 3.13 -3.92
CA ASP A 331 -14.55 2.34 -4.34
C ASP A 331 -14.18 1.15 -5.24
N SER A 332 -12.88 0.89 -5.44
CA SER A 332 -12.34 -0.24 -6.21
C SER A 332 -12.08 -1.45 -5.33
N ASP A 333 -12.40 -2.66 -5.78
CA ASP A 333 -11.96 -3.88 -5.09
C ASP A 333 -10.54 -4.28 -5.49
N LEU A 334 -9.79 -4.83 -4.55
CA LEU A 334 -8.45 -5.34 -4.75
C LEU A 334 -8.23 -6.59 -3.91
N ARG A 335 -7.65 -7.63 -4.51
CA ARG A 335 -7.37 -8.90 -3.83
C ARG A 335 -6.19 -9.62 -4.42
N GLY A 336 -5.58 -10.51 -3.65
CA GLY A 336 -4.52 -11.38 -4.14
C GLY A 336 -3.48 -11.71 -3.08
N ASP A 337 -2.25 -11.89 -3.53
CA ASP A 337 -1.13 -12.31 -2.69
C ASP A 337 0.04 -11.36 -2.87
N ILE A 338 0.63 -10.95 -1.75
CA ILE A 338 1.80 -10.07 -1.71
C ILE A 338 2.86 -10.71 -0.81
N THR A 339 4.11 -10.71 -1.26
CA THR A 339 5.27 -11.04 -0.44
C THR A 339 6.21 -9.86 -0.35
N PHE A 340 6.57 -9.47 0.87
CA PHE A 340 7.55 -8.44 1.16
C PHE A 340 8.75 -9.07 1.85
N ALA A 341 9.91 -9.04 1.20
CA ALA A 341 11.15 -9.57 1.74
C ALA A 341 12.11 -8.42 2.10
N LEU A 342 12.46 -8.31 3.38
CA LEU A 342 13.48 -7.39 3.90
C LEU A 342 14.87 -7.99 3.67
N GLY A 343 15.44 -7.81 2.48
CA GLY A 343 16.78 -8.33 2.13
C GLY A 343 17.73 -7.25 1.63
N ALA A 344 19.01 -7.61 1.49
CA ALA A 344 20.03 -6.77 0.85
C ALA A 344 20.08 -7.03 -0.68
N PRO A 345 20.42 -6.03 -1.52
CA PRO A 345 20.76 -4.64 -1.17
C PRO A 345 19.54 -3.77 -0.82
N ARG A 346 18.33 -4.22 -1.17
CA ARG A 346 17.06 -3.52 -0.93
C ARG A 346 15.93 -4.51 -0.67
N PRO A 347 14.91 -4.11 0.09
CA PRO A 347 13.71 -4.91 0.22
C PRO A 347 13.01 -5.09 -1.13
N LYS A 348 12.32 -6.23 -1.31
CA LYS A 348 11.57 -6.55 -2.53
C LYS A 348 10.11 -6.82 -2.21
N LEU A 349 9.20 -6.13 -2.92
CA LEU A 349 7.77 -6.41 -2.94
C LEU A 349 7.43 -7.24 -4.18
N THR A 350 6.79 -8.38 -4.01
CA THR A 350 6.32 -9.22 -5.12
C THR A 350 4.84 -9.52 -4.93
N GLY A 351 4.06 -9.65 -6.00
CA GLY A 351 2.66 -10.01 -5.82
C GLY A 351 1.85 -10.16 -7.10
N LYS A 352 0.69 -10.80 -6.95
CA LYS A 352 -0.33 -10.91 -7.99
C LYS A 352 -1.64 -10.39 -7.45
N LEU A 353 -2.16 -9.37 -8.09
CA LEU A 353 -3.36 -8.66 -7.70
C LEU A 353 -4.44 -8.82 -8.76
N SER A 354 -5.68 -8.87 -8.31
CA SER A 354 -6.84 -8.86 -9.19
C SER A 354 -7.92 -7.93 -8.67
N SER A 355 -8.75 -7.43 -9.58
CA SER A 355 -9.90 -6.57 -9.29
C SER A 355 -11.08 -6.99 -10.16
N LYS A 356 -12.29 -7.08 -9.58
CA LYS A 356 -13.52 -7.25 -10.36
C LYS A 356 -13.96 -5.92 -10.97
N LEU A 357 -13.78 -4.84 -10.23
CA LEU A 357 -14.17 -3.48 -10.54
C LEU A 357 -13.08 -2.52 -10.06
N LEU A 358 -12.41 -1.92 -11.02
CA LEU A 358 -11.41 -0.88 -10.80
C LEU A 358 -11.95 0.45 -11.29
N ARG A 359 -12.00 1.46 -10.44
CA ARG A 359 -12.42 2.80 -10.84
C ARG A 359 -11.21 3.64 -11.15
N MET A 360 -11.19 4.28 -12.31
CA MET A 360 -10.07 5.16 -12.68
C MET A 360 -9.92 6.34 -11.71
N ALA A 361 -11.03 6.78 -11.11
CA ALA A 361 -11.01 7.82 -10.07
C ALA A 361 -10.14 7.44 -8.85
N ASP A 362 -9.99 6.14 -8.56
CA ASP A 362 -9.19 5.65 -7.45
C ASP A 362 -7.72 5.43 -7.85
N LEU A 363 -7.44 5.23 -9.14
CA LEU A 363 -6.09 5.20 -9.71
C LEU A 363 -5.52 6.59 -9.99
N GLY A 364 -6.37 7.63 -9.99
CA GLY A 364 -6.00 9.00 -10.30
C GLY A 364 -4.72 9.47 -9.61
N PRO A 365 -4.57 9.32 -8.28
CA PRO A 365 -3.37 9.74 -7.57
C PRO A 365 -2.07 9.14 -8.11
N LEU A 366 -2.11 7.92 -8.67
CA LEU A 366 -0.94 7.24 -9.25
C LEU A 366 -0.39 7.95 -10.50
N ILE A 367 -1.26 8.68 -11.21
CA ILE A 367 -0.94 9.41 -12.44
C ILE A 367 -1.02 10.93 -12.24
N GLY A 368 -1.05 11.40 -11.00
CA GLY A 368 -1.09 12.83 -10.67
C GLY A 368 -2.45 13.51 -10.85
N VAL A 369 -3.54 12.71 -10.85
CA VAL A 369 -4.92 13.19 -10.99
C VAL A 369 -5.62 13.15 -9.62
N PRO A 370 -6.35 14.21 -9.22
CA PRO A 370 -7.09 14.19 -7.96
C PRO A 370 -8.18 13.11 -7.94
N SER A 371 -8.26 12.36 -6.84
CA SER A 371 -9.41 11.49 -6.58
C SER A 371 -10.69 12.31 -6.56
N GLY A 372 -11.71 11.88 -7.30
CA GLY A 372 -12.97 12.60 -7.40
C GLY A 372 -13.72 12.64 -6.06
N GLY A 373 -13.87 13.84 -5.48
CA GLY A 373 -15.02 14.23 -4.65
C GLY A 373 -15.43 13.30 -3.50
N GLY A 374 -14.51 12.98 -2.59
CA GLY A 374 -14.84 12.40 -1.28
C GLY A 374 -14.30 13.27 -0.15
N ALA A 375 -15.10 13.52 0.89
CA ALA A 375 -14.80 14.38 2.04
C ALA A 375 -13.55 13.95 2.88
N ALA A 376 -12.85 12.88 2.49
CA ALA A 376 -11.63 12.40 3.14
C ALA A 376 -10.34 13.11 2.68
N ALA A 377 -10.39 13.96 1.64
CA ALA A 377 -9.24 14.80 1.25
C ALA A 377 -8.96 15.95 2.23
N ALA A 378 -9.80 16.13 3.26
CA ALA A 378 -9.74 17.27 4.18
C ALA A 378 -8.94 17.01 5.47
N SER A 379 -8.52 15.78 5.78
CA SER A 379 -7.81 15.49 7.04
C SER A 379 -6.28 15.50 6.94
N ASP A 380 -5.71 15.35 5.73
CA ASP A 380 -4.27 15.56 5.52
C ASP A 380 -4.06 16.95 4.92
N LYS A 381 -3.66 17.90 5.77
CA LYS A 381 -3.02 19.17 5.35
C LYS A 381 -1.64 18.92 4.74
N SER A 382 -1.47 17.87 3.94
CA SER A 382 -0.24 17.68 3.18
C SER A 382 -0.25 18.62 1.98
N ALA A 383 0.85 19.34 1.76
CA ALA A 383 1.02 20.23 0.61
C ALA A 383 1.04 19.48 -0.75
N ASP A 384 0.90 18.15 -0.73
CA ASP A 384 1.15 17.24 -1.84
C ASP A 384 -0.13 16.63 -2.45
N ALA A 385 -1.32 16.99 -1.97
CA ALA A 385 -2.57 16.50 -2.57
C ALA A 385 -2.67 16.92 -4.05
N PRO A 386 -3.17 16.06 -4.96
CA PRO A 386 -3.28 16.39 -6.38
C PRO A 386 -4.12 17.66 -6.56
N ALA A 387 -3.52 18.72 -7.10
CA ALA A 387 -4.24 19.94 -7.46
C ALA A 387 -4.87 19.80 -8.86
N LYS A 388 -6.09 20.30 -9.06
CA LYS A 388 -6.65 20.43 -10.41
C LYS A 388 -5.76 21.39 -11.23
N PRO A 389 -5.42 21.06 -12.49
CA PRO A 389 -4.72 21.98 -13.37
C PRO A 389 -5.50 23.30 -13.51
N LYS A 390 -4.82 24.44 -13.39
CA LYS A 390 -5.43 25.78 -13.55
C LYS A 390 -5.35 26.24 -15.01
N GLY A 391 -6.29 27.09 -15.43
CA GLY A 391 -6.17 27.85 -16.69
C GLY A 391 -6.44 27.07 -17.98
N GLY A 392 -7.40 26.13 -17.99
CA GLY A 392 -7.77 25.38 -19.20
C GLY A 392 -6.82 24.23 -19.55
N LYS A 393 -5.81 23.97 -18.71
CA LYS A 393 -4.94 22.81 -18.79
C LYS A 393 -5.69 21.52 -18.41
N VAL A 394 -5.34 20.44 -19.08
CA VAL A 394 -5.90 19.09 -18.95
C VAL A 394 -4.85 18.05 -18.55
N LEU A 395 -3.56 18.30 -18.81
CA LEU A 395 -2.50 17.36 -18.48
C LEU A 395 -2.19 17.37 -16.97
N PRO A 396 -1.99 16.21 -16.33
CA PRO A 396 -1.63 16.14 -14.91
C PRO A 396 -0.27 16.82 -14.62
N THR A 397 -0.27 17.77 -13.68
CA THR A 397 0.91 18.57 -13.32
C THR A 397 1.58 18.12 -12.02
N GLN A 398 0.93 17.26 -11.22
CA GLN A 398 1.50 16.77 -9.97
C GLN A 398 2.76 15.96 -10.23
N ALA A 399 3.79 16.22 -9.43
CA ALA A 399 5.08 15.56 -9.58
C ALA A 399 5.04 14.13 -9.02
N PHE A 400 5.68 13.20 -9.72
CA PHE A 400 5.99 11.87 -9.21
C PHE A 400 7.02 11.99 -8.08
N ARG A 401 6.76 11.32 -6.96
CA ARG A 401 7.69 11.23 -5.82
C ARG A 401 8.70 10.12 -6.07
N THR A 402 9.75 10.43 -6.82
CA THR A 402 10.80 9.47 -7.21
C THR A 402 11.90 9.30 -6.18
N ASP A 403 11.93 10.14 -5.13
CA ASP A 403 12.90 10.08 -4.04
C ASP A 403 12.96 8.71 -3.37
N ARG A 404 11.81 8.03 -3.29
CA ARG A 404 11.68 6.70 -2.65
C ARG A 404 11.75 5.52 -3.60
N TRP A 405 11.92 5.75 -4.91
CA TRP A 405 11.95 4.67 -5.89
C TRP A 405 13.21 3.79 -5.77
N ARG A 406 14.23 4.26 -5.06
CA ARG A 406 15.44 3.48 -4.74
C ARG A 406 15.39 2.81 -3.36
N ASP A 407 14.35 3.03 -2.56
CA ASP A 407 14.26 2.45 -1.22
C ASP A 407 13.83 0.97 -1.26
N MET A 408 13.21 0.53 -2.36
CA MET A 408 12.64 -0.82 -2.52
C MET A 408 12.56 -1.21 -4.00
N ASP A 409 12.72 -2.49 -4.30
CA ASP A 409 12.40 -3.08 -5.61
C ASP A 409 10.99 -3.71 -5.59
N ALA A 410 10.28 -3.72 -6.71
CA ALA A 410 8.92 -4.26 -6.82
C ALA A 410 8.72 -5.09 -8.11
N ASP A 411 7.83 -6.07 -8.05
CA ASP A 411 7.47 -6.97 -9.15
C ASP A 411 6.03 -7.46 -8.92
N VAL A 412 5.07 -6.70 -9.44
CA VAL A 412 3.64 -6.85 -9.12
C VAL A 412 2.82 -6.89 -10.40
N SER A 413 1.97 -7.90 -10.56
CA SER A 413 0.96 -7.93 -11.62
C SER A 413 -0.42 -7.52 -11.10
N LEU A 414 -1.19 -6.80 -11.89
CA LEU A 414 -2.57 -6.41 -11.61
C LEU A 414 -3.46 -6.71 -12.81
N ASP A 415 -4.49 -7.52 -12.60
CA ASP A 415 -5.53 -7.80 -13.60
C ASP A 415 -6.90 -7.32 -13.12
N ALA A 416 -7.49 -6.37 -13.84
CA ALA A 416 -8.83 -5.84 -13.56
C ALA A 416 -9.82 -6.23 -14.66
N ALA A 417 -10.84 -6.99 -14.28
CA ALA A 417 -11.84 -7.50 -15.22
C ALA A 417 -12.79 -6.41 -15.76
N ARG A 418 -13.01 -5.34 -14.98
CA ARG A 418 -13.83 -4.19 -15.38
C ARG A 418 -13.22 -2.89 -14.89
N ILE A 419 -13.06 -1.92 -15.79
CA ILE A 419 -12.76 -0.53 -15.42
C ILE A 419 -14.02 0.31 -15.50
N VAL A 420 -14.25 1.17 -14.51
CA VAL A 420 -15.24 2.25 -14.60
C VAL A 420 -14.54 3.60 -14.55
N HIS A 421 -14.84 4.43 -15.55
CA HIS A 421 -14.35 5.80 -15.63
C HIS A 421 -15.53 6.77 -15.49
N ALA A 422 -15.38 7.82 -14.69
CA ALA A 422 -16.44 8.83 -14.50
C ALA A 422 -16.63 9.72 -15.75
N SER A 423 -15.59 9.87 -16.57
CA SER A 423 -15.69 10.46 -17.91
C SER A 423 -16.10 9.39 -18.95
N LYS A 424 -16.63 9.84 -20.08
CA LYS A 424 -17.15 9.00 -21.18
C LYS A 424 -16.07 8.22 -21.96
N LEU A 425 -14.92 7.93 -21.33
CA LEU A 425 -13.86 7.13 -21.91
C LEU A 425 -14.27 5.65 -21.89
N PRO A 426 -14.34 4.97 -23.05
CA PRO A 426 -14.86 3.61 -23.18
C PRO A 426 -13.80 2.55 -22.79
N LEU A 427 -13.30 2.60 -21.56
CA LEU A 427 -12.36 1.60 -21.03
C LEU A 427 -13.12 0.36 -20.54
N SER A 428 -12.61 -0.84 -20.83
CA SER A 428 -13.25 -2.11 -20.43
C SER A 428 -12.49 -2.86 -19.34
N ASP A 429 -11.19 -3.08 -19.50
CA ASP A 429 -10.36 -3.97 -18.66
C ASP A 429 -8.92 -3.44 -18.56
N LEU A 430 -8.15 -3.90 -17.57
CA LEU A 430 -6.73 -3.56 -17.36
C LEU A 430 -5.91 -4.82 -17.07
N SER A 431 -4.74 -4.94 -17.65
CA SER A 431 -3.68 -5.85 -17.21
C SER A 431 -2.36 -5.08 -17.17
N ALA A 432 -1.70 -5.04 -16.03
CA ALA A 432 -0.47 -4.29 -15.81
C ALA A 432 0.55 -5.14 -15.06
N HIS A 433 1.79 -5.17 -15.54
CA HIS A 433 2.91 -5.76 -14.82
C HIS A 433 3.92 -4.66 -14.49
N VAL A 434 4.07 -4.39 -13.19
CA VAL A 434 4.83 -3.28 -12.64
C VAL A 434 6.12 -3.81 -12.04
N VAL A 435 7.25 -3.41 -12.61
CA VAL A 435 8.58 -3.74 -12.12
C VAL A 435 9.28 -2.45 -11.71
N LEU A 436 9.65 -2.34 -10.44
CA LEU A 436 10.53 -1.29 -9.93
C LEU A 436 11.87 -1.93 -9.61
N GLN A 437 12.93 -1.48 -10.27
CA GLN A 437 14.28 -1.98 -10.00
C GLN A 437 15.26 -0.83 -10.01
N ASP A 438 15.94 -0.59 -8.89
CA ASP A 438 16.96 0.46 -8.77
C ASP A 438 16.50 1.85 -9.21
N GLY A 439 15.31 2.26 -8.77
CA GLY A 439 14.75 3.56 -9.14
C GLY A 439 14.21 3.63 -10.58
N LYS A 440 14.14 2.50 -11.30
CA LYS A 440 13.59 2.41 -12.66
C LYS A 440 12.27 1.66 -12.63
N LEU A 441 11.19 2.35 -12.98
CA LEU A 441 9.85 1.81 -13.05
C LEU A 441 9.54 1.38 -14.50
N THR A 442 9.15 0.12 -14.68
CA THR A 442 8.72 -0.44 -15.95
C THR A 442 7.30 -0.98 -15.80
N LEU A 443 6.44 -0.62 -16.74
CA LEU A 443 5.12 -1.21 -16.92
C LEU A 443 5.13 -1.99 -18.23
N ASP A 444 5.30 -3.31 -18.14
CA ASP A 444 5.43 -4.19 -19.32
C ASP A 444 4.90 -5.62 -19.05
N PRO A 445 3.72 -5.99 -19.56
CA PRO A 445 2.83 -5.17 -20.39
C PRO A 445 1.98 -4.20 -19.55
N LEU A 446 1.53 -3.10 -20.17
CA LEU A 446 0.36 -2.32 -19.77
C LEU A 446 -0.70 -2.45 -20.87
N ARG A 447 -1.79 -3.17 -20.60
CA ARG A 447 -2.86 -3.43 -21.56
C ARG A 447 -4.20 -2.99 -21.02
N PHE A 448 -5.03 -2.43 -21.87
CA PHE A 448 -6.41 -2.13 -21.54
C PHE A 448 -7.28 -2.18 -22.79
N GLY A 449 -8.49 -2.71 -22.66
CA GLY A 449 -9.50 -2.60 -23.70
C GLY A 449 -10.07 -1.17 -23.76
N MET A 450 -10.22 -0.65 -24.98
CA MET A 450 -10.77 0.69 -25.23
C MET A 450 -11.64 0.66 -26.48
N ALA A 451 -12.84 1.22 -26.42
CA ALA A 451 -13.72 1.43 -27.59
C ALA A 451 -13.94 0.15 -28.43
N GLY A 452 -14.08 -1.01 -27.78
CA GLY A 452 -14.22 -2.32 -28.43
C GLY A 452 -12.93 -2.91 -29.03
N GLY A 453 -11.82 -2.17 -29.00
CA GLY A 453 -10.49 -2.62 -29.43
C GLY A 453 -9.53 -2.79 -28.25
N THR A 454 -8.23 -2.84 -28.56
CA THR A 454 -7.18 -3.07 -27.55
C THR A 454 -6.09 -2.02 -27.63
N MET A 455 -5.64 -1.56 -26.47
CA MET A 455 -4.44 -0.75 -26.33
C MET A 455 -3.39 -1.52 -25.53
N SER A 456 -2.16 -1.52 -26.03
CA SER A 456 -1.00 -2.13 -25.39
C SER A 456 0.13 -1.12 -25.34
N ALA A 457 0.69 -0.89 -24.17
CA ALA A 457 1.79 0.02 -23.92
C ALA A 457 2.91 -0.66 -23.14
N THR A 458 4.11 -0.17 -23.37
CA THR A 458 5.26 -0.38 -22.49
C THR A 458 5.74 0.99 -22.05
N ALA A 459 5.71 1.25 -20.74
CA ALA A 459 6.19 2.50 -20.17
C ALA A 459 7.44 2.23 -19.33
N ARG A 460 8.48 3.04 -19.52
CA ARG A 460 9.74 2.97 -18.77
C ARG A 460 10.05 4.36 -18.24
N LEU A 461 10.13 4.49 -16.92
CA LEU A 461 10.43 5.73 -16.21
C LEU A 461 11.70 5.51 -15.38
N ASP A 462 12.70 6.34 -15.61
CA ASP A 462 13.97 6.33 -14.86
C ASP A 462 13.98 7.49 -13.87
N GLY A 463 13.62 7.20 -12.62
CA GLY A 463 13.63 8.13 -11.49
C GLY A 463 14.99 8.26 -10.82
N SER A 464 16.03 7.65 -11.38
CA SER A 464 17.38 7.62 -10.80
C SER A 464 18.12 8.96 -10.94
N GLY A 465 17.64 9.85 -11.81
CA GLY A 465 18.12 11.22 -12.02
C GLY A 465 17.01 12.27 -11.98
N THR A 466 17.40 13.55 -11.93
CA THR A 466 16.49 14.70 -11.83
C THR A 466 16.78 15.68 -12.97
N PRO A 467 15.79 16.02 -13.84
CA PRO A 467 14.46 15.42 -13.89
C PRO A 467 14.49 13.95 -14.31
N LEU A 468 13.47 13.18 -13.94
CA LEU A 468 13.32 11.80 -14.39
C LEU A 468 13.17 11.77 -15.92
N THR A 469 13.57 10.67 -16.52
CA THR A 469 13.36 10.44 -17.96
C THR A 469 12.32 9.36 -18.18
N GLY A 470 11.55 9.49 -19.26
CA GLY A 470 10.49 8.56 -19.60
C GLY A 470 10.55 8.14 -21.05
N ARG A 471 10.13 6.90 -21.32
CA ARG A 471 9.86 6.35 -22.65
C ARG A 471 8.55 5.60 -22.63
N VAL A 472 7.71 5.85 -23.62
CA VAL A 472 6.44 5.15 -23.82
C VAL A 472 6.38 4.65 -25.26
N ASP A 473 6.20 3.35 -25.42
CA ASP A 473 5.88 2.71 -26.68
C ASP A 473 4.43 2.19 -26.55
N MET A 474 3.53 2.56 -27.46
CA MET A 474 2.10 2.25 -27.38
C MET A 474 1.55 1.82 -28.74
N ARG A 475 0.63 0.87 -28.72
CA ARG A 475 -0.11 0.40 -29.89
C ARG A 475 -1.60 0.37 -29.58
N ALA A 476 -2.39 0.92 -30.48
CA ALA A 476 -3.83 0.87 -30.51
C ALA A 476 -4.26 0.03 -31.72
N ARG A 477 -5.18 -0.91 -31.51
CA ARG A 477 -5.68 -1.79 -32.58
C ARG A 477 -7.20 -1.90 -32.50
N ARG A 478 -7.84 -1.76 -33.67
CA ARG A 478 -9.28 -1.94 -33.88
C ARG A 478 -10.16 -1.11 -32.93
N LEU A 479 -9.76 0.13 -32.64
CA LEU A 479 -10.58 1.02 -31.82
C LEU A 479 -11.77 1.49 -32.67
N GLN A 480 -13.00 1.26 -32.22
CA GLN A 480 -14.18 1.58 -33.00
C GLN A 480 -14.48 3.08 -32.91
N LEU A 481 -14.56 3.77 -34.05
CA LEU A 481 -14.78 5.23 -34.09
C LEU A 481 -16.06 5.66 -33.35
N LYS A 482 -17.18 4.94 -33.56
CA LYS A 482 -18.44 5.20 -32.84
C LYS A 482 -18.32 5.15 -31.32
N GLN A 483 -17.44 4.28 -30.80
CA GLN A 483 -17.28 4.11 -29.34
C GLN A 483 -16.28 5.10 -28.74
N LEU A 484 -15.33 5.63 -29.53
CA LEU A 484 -14.36 6.63 -29.07
C LEU A 484 -15.01 7.97 -28.74
N PHE A 485 -16.11 8.32 -29.41
CA PHE A 485 -16.81 9.58 -29.23
C PHE A 485 -18.29 9.37 -28.87
N PRO A 486 -18.61 8.69 -27.76
CA PRO A 486 -19.96 8.22 -27.47
C PRO A 486 -20.94 9.37 -27.17
N SER A 487 -20.44 10.57 -26.86
CA SER A 487 -21.26 11.76 -26.65
C SER A 487 -21.56 12.59 -27.88
N ALA A 488 -20.87 12.34 -28.98
CA ALA A 488 -21.12 13.06 -30.22
C ALA A 488 -22.17 12.27 -31.02
N GLU A 489 -23.41 12.74 -31.00
CA GLU A 489 -24.53 12.08 -31.73
C GLU A 489 -24.21 11.92 -33.22
N SER A 490 -23.48 12.87 -33.81
CA SER A 490 -22.97 12.81 -35.18
C SER A 490 -21.95 11.70 -35.43
N MET A 491 -21.24 11.24 -34.40
CA MET A 491 -20.25 10.16 -34.49
C MET A 491 -20.86 8.77 -34.29
N GLN A 492 -22.12 8.67 -33.82
CA GLN A 492 -22.77 7.38 -33.56
C GLN A 492 -23.03 6.56 -34.83
N LYS A 493 -23.18 7.25 -35.98
CA LYS A 493 -23.30 6.63 -37.30
C LYS A 493 -21.95 6.38 -37.98
N THR A 494 -20.84 6.75 -37.33
CA THR A 494 -19.51 6.59 -37.92
C THR A 494 -19.01 5.17 -37.72
N LEU A 495 -18.86 4.40 -38.80
CA LEU A 495 -18.21 3.09 -38.77
C LEU A 495 -16.77 3.24 -39.24
N GLY A 496 -15.89 2.36 -38.74
CA GLY A 496 -14.47 2.38 -39.05
C GLY A 496 -13.63 2.02 -37.83
N GLU A 497 -12.42 1.53 -38.09
CA GLU A 497 -11.47 1.13 -37.08
C GLU A 497 -10.24 2.03 -37.09
N LEU A 498 -9.93 2.61 -35.94
CA LEU A 498 -8.69 3.34 -35.70
C LEU A 498 -7.61 2.38 -35.20
N ASN A 499 -6.48 2.40 -35.89
CA ASN A 499 -5.23 1.76 -35.50
C ASN A 499 -4.18 2.84 -35.29
N GLY A 500 -3.27 2.65 -34.35
CA GLY A 500 -2.19 3.60 -34.16
C GLY A 500 -0.99 3.04 -33.41
N ASP A 501 0.15 3.66 -33.63
CA ASP A 501 1.40 3.34 -32.97
C ASP A 501 2.06 4.65 -32.51
N LEU A 502 2.57 4.66 -31.30
CA LEU A 502 3.22 5.81 -30.68
C LEU A 502 4.53 5.36 -30.05
N ALA A 503 5.60 6.11 -30.28
CA ALA A 503 6.85 5.95 -29.56
C ALA A 503 7.36 7.34 -29.19
N ILE A 504 7.39 7.66 -27.90
CA ILE A 504 7.87 8.95 -27.40
C ILE A 504 8.85 8.78 -26.25
N SER A 505 9.74 9.74 -26.10
CA SER A 505 10.65 9.88 -24.97
C SER A 505 10.63 11.32 -24.47
N GLY A 506 10.79 11.54 -23.16
CA GLY A 506 10.77 12.88 -22.57
C GLY A 506 11.50 12.93 -21.24
N ALA A 507 11.62 14.13 -20.68
CA ALA A 507 12.20 14.38 -19.37
C ALA A 507 11.32 15.34 -18.56
N GLY A 508 11.02 14.99 -17.31
CA GLY A 508 10.17 15.80 -16.45
C GLY A 508 9.52 14.98 -15.35
N ASN A 509 9.30 15.58 -14.18
CA ASN A 509 8.79 14.87 -13.02
C ASN A 509 7.25 14.76 -12.97
N SER A 510 6.52 15.06 -14.05
CA SER A 510 5.05 14.91 -14.12
C SER A 510 4.63 14.52 -15.54
N VAL A 511 3.37 14.07 -15.72
CA VAL A 511 2.84 13.75 -17.06
C VAL A 511 2.93 14.95 -17.99
N ALA A 512 2.51 16.14 -17.54
CA ALA A 512 2.62 17.37 -18.30
C ALA A 512 4.06 17.74 -18.64
N ALA A 513 5.01 17.59 -17.70
CA ALA A 513 6.42 17.90 -17.95
C ALA A 513 7.09 16.91 -18.92
N LEU A 514 6.76 15.61 -18.82
CA LEU A 514 7.23 14.59 -19.76
C LEU A 514 6.73 14.87 -21.17
N LEU A 515 5.44 15.13 -21.34
CA LEU A 515 4.85 15.43 -22.65
C LEU A 515 5.32 16.79 -23.19
N GLY A 516 5.50 17.78 -22.33
CA GLY A 516 6.01 19.11 -22.69
C GLY A 516 7.46 19.12 -23.18
N THR A 517 8.23 18.06 -22.94
CA THR A 517 9.59 17.88 -23.49
C THR A 517 9.69 16.69 -24.45
N ALA A 518 8.57 16.02 -24.73
CA ALA A 518 8.59 14.76 -25.43
C ALA A 518 9.07 14.91 -26.89
N THR A 519 9.75 13.87 -27.37
CA THR A 519 10.23 13.74 -28.74
C THR A 519 9.98 12.31 -29.23
N GLY A 520 9.47 12.17 -30.45
CA GLY A 520 9.16 10.87 -31.03
C GLY A 520 8.15 10.96 -32.18
N ASP A 521 7.54 9.83 -32.51
CA ASP A 521 6.62 9.69 -33.63
C ASP A 521 5.27 9.14 -33.17
N VAL A 522 4.19 9.62 -33.78
CA VAL A 522 2.83 9.10 -33.63
C VAL A 522 2.26 8.81 -35.01
N LYS A 523 1.74 7.59 -35.19
CA LYS A 523 1.13 7.14 -36.44
C LYS A 523 -0.27 6.65 -36.17
N MET A 524 -1.22 7.08 -36.98
CA MET A 524 -2.63 6.66 -36.88
C MET A 524 -3.19 6.37 -38.26
N LEU A 525 -3.96 5.30 -38.36
CA LEU A 525 -4.60 4.86 -39.58
C LEU A 525 -6.05 4.48 -39.30
N VAL A 526 -6.95 4.99 -40.12
CA VAL A 526 -8.33 4.55 -40.25
C VAL A 526 -8.47 3.97 -41.64
N ASN A 527 -8.93 2.73 -41.72
CA ASN A 527 -9.31 2.11 -42.99
C ASN A 527 -10.81 1.92 -43.02
N ASP A 528 -11.41 2.04 -44.20
CA ASP A 528 -12.75 1.59 -44.54
C ASP A 528 -13.81 1.93 -43.48
N GLY A 529 -14.38 3.12 -43.61
CA GLY A 529 -15.40 3.61 -42.70
C GLY A 529 -16.55 4.30 -43.41
N VAL A 530 -17.54 4.72 -42.63
CA VAL A 530 -18.57 5.65 -43.09
C VAL A 530 -18.69 6.79 -42.13
N ILE A 531 -18.98 7.98 -42.62
CA ILE A 531 -19.26 9.19 -41.84
C ILE A 531 -20.62 9.75 -42.27
N SER A 532 -21.35 10.34 -41.34
CA SER A 532 -22.63 11.00 -41.64
C SER A 532 -22.46 12.10 -42.70
N ARG A 533 -23.27 12.07 -43.76
CA ARG A 533 -23.26 13.09 -44.82
C ARG A 533 -23.56 14.47 -44.26
N SER A 534 -24.52 14.58 -43.34
CA SER A 534 -24.84 15.86 -42.71
C SER A 534 -23.67 16.48 -41.95
N LEU A 535 -22.84 15.65 -41.28
CA LEU A 535 -21.61 16.11 -40.62
C LEU A 535 -20.59 16.66 -41.63
N MET A 536 -20.41 15.99 -42.77
CA MET A 536 -19.51 16.47 -43.82
C MET A 536 -20.03 17.75 -44.50
N GLU A 537 -21.33 17.88 -44.67
CA GLU A 537 -21.94 19.06 -45.31
C GLU A 537 -21.92 20.28 -44.39
N LEU A 538 -22.05 20.08 -43.07
CA LEU A 538 -21.78 21.08 -42.05
C LEU A 538 -20.32 21.57 -42.12
N ALA A 539 -19.36 20.65 -42.16
CA ALA A 539 -17.93 21.00 -42.26
C ALA A 539 -17.60 21.73 -43.58
N GLY A 540 -18.25 21.38 -44.68
CA GLY A 540 -18.10 22.05 -45.98
C GLY A 540 -18.93 23.33 -46.17
N LEU A 541 -19.73 23.71 -45.17
CA LEU A 541 -20.71 24.81 -45.22
C LEU A 541 -21.65 24.73 -46.44
N ASN A 542 -22.09 23.52 -46.79
CA ASN A 542 -22.97 23.26 -47.92
C ASN A 542 -24.44 23.30 -47.46
N VAL A 543 -25.01 24.52 -47.39
CA VAL A 543 -26.33 24.79 -46.81
C VAL A 543 -27.47 24.13 -47.60
N ALA A 544 -27.35 24.01 -48.92
CA ALA A 544 -28.41 23.45 -49.77
C ALA A 544 -28.63 21.96 -49.48
N ASN A 545 -27.56 21.18 -49.42
CA ASN A 545 -27.68 19.75 -49.17
C ASN A 545 -28.00 19.42 -47.71
N TYR A 546 -27.51 20.22 -46.73
CA TYR A 546 -27.85 20.02 -45.32
C TYR A 546 -29.35 20.12 -45.05
N VAL A 547 -30.05 21.02 -45.75
CA VAL A 547 -31.51 21.17 -45.67
C VAL A 547 -32.23 19.95 -46.29
N VAL A 548 -31.70 19.40 -47.38
CA VAL A 548 -32.23 18.19 -48.03
C VAL A 548 -32.02 16.96 -47.13
N SER A 549 -30.82 16.76 -46.56
CA SER A 549 -30.54 15.64 -45.64
C SER A 549 -31.41 15.69 -44.38
N LYS A 550 -31.74 16.90 -43.90
CA LYS A 550 -32.66 17.07 -42.76
C LYS A 550 -34.12 16.72 -43.08
N LEU A 551 -34.52 16.80 -44.35
CA LEU A 551 -35.89 16.52 -44.81
C LEU A 551 -36.09 15.06 -45.26
N PHE A 552 -35.07 14.41 -45.81
CA PHE A 552 -35.19 13.08 -46.44
C PHE A 552 -34.42 11.95 -45.76
N GLY A 553 -33.64 12.23 -44.71
CA GLY A 553 -32.78 11.25 -44.05
C GLY A 553 -31.30 11.52 -44.29
N ASP A 554 -30.47 11.06 -43.36
CA ASP A 554 -29.03 11.33 -43.34
C ASP A 554 -28.27 10.12 -43.91
N ASP A 555 -27.77 10.28 -45.14
CA ASP A 555 -26.99 9.26 -45.84
C ASP A 555 -25.58 9.11 -45.26
N GLU A 556 -24.94 7.99 -45.56
CA GLU A 556 -23.56 7.68 -45.19
C GLU A 556 -22.60 8.07 -46.33
N VAL A 557 -21.46 8.68 -45.99
CA VAL A 557 -20.35 8.95 -46.91
C VAL A 557 -19.21 7.99 -46.57
N GLN A 558 -18.66 7.30 -47.57
CA GLN A 558 -17.55 6.39 -47.36
C GLN A 558 -16.24 7.13 -47.06
N ILE A 559 -15.56 6.70 -46.01
CA ILE A 559 -14.17 7.04 -45.70
C ILE A 559 -13.31 5.98 -46.40
N ASN A 560 -12.57 6.41 -47.43
CA ASN A 560 -11.61 5.55 -48.10
C ASN A 560 -10.45 5.23 -47.15
N CYS A 561 -9.95 6.27 -46.46
CA CYS A 561 -8.85 6.15 -45.51
C CYS A 561 -8.65 7.44 -44.72
N GLY A 562 -8.06 7.33 -43.52
CA GLY A 562 -7.53 8.45 -42.76
C GLY A 562 -6.12 8.12 -42.29
N ALA A 563 -5.15 8.96 -42.61
CA ALA A 563 -3.74 8.71 -42.32
C ALA A 563 -3.11 9.91 -41.60
N ALA A 564 -2.49 9.65 -40.45
CA ALA A 564 -1.72 10.64 -39.71
C ALA A 564 -0.32 10.10 -39.38
N ASP A 565 0.71 10.83 -39.79
CA ASP A 565 2.10 10.67 -39.36
C ASP A 565 2.54 12.00 -38.72
N LEU A 566 2.63 12.00 -37.39
CA LEU A 566 2.92 13.17 -36.58
C LEU A 566 4.30 13.02 -35.96
N GLU A 567 5.10 14.09 -36.06
CA GLU A 567 6.39 14.18 -35.39
C GLU A 567 6.24 15.06 -34.15
N LEU A 568 6.76 14.59 -33.01
CA LEU A 568 6.84 15.33 -31.77
C LEU A 568 8.29 15.76 -31.55
N LYS A 569 8.54 17.06 -31.38
CA LYS A 569 9.86 17.64 -31.11
C LYS A 569 9.78 18.58 -29.92
N ARG A 570 10.40 18.20 -28.80
CA ARG A 570 10.43 18.98 -27.55
C ARG A 570 9.04 19.51 -27.15
N GLY A 571 8.05 18.62 -27.17
CA GLY A 571 6.66 18.92 -26.81
C GLY A 571 5.82 19.61 -27.89
N VAL A 572 6.37 19.93 -29.07
CA VAL A 572 5.59 20.46 -30.20
C VAL A 572 5.34 19.35 -31.21
N MET A 573 4.07 19.06 -31.47
CA MET A 573 3.61 18.07 -32.44
C MET A 573 3.28 18.74 -33.76
N THR A 574 3.85 18.22 -34.84
CA THR A 574 3.65 18.70 -36.22
C THR A 574 3.27 17.54 -37.14
N PRO A 575 2.23 17.66 -37.97
CA PRO A 575 1.90 16.64 -38.95
C PRO A 575 2.91 16.65 -40.11
N ARG A 576 3.50 15.49 -40.40
CA ARG A 576 4.19 15.22 -41.69
C ARG A 576 3.16 14.80 -42.75
N VAL A 577 2.19 14.02 -42.31
CA VAL A 577 1.00 13.62 -43.05
C VAL A 577 -0.17 13.72 -42.08
N PHE A 578 -1.25 14.38 -42.46
CA PHE A 578 -2.51 14.28 -41.73
C PHE A 578 -3.67 14.54 -42.70
N VAL A 579 -4.22 13.46 -43.22
CA VAL A 579 -5.22 13.49 -44.27
C VAL A 579 -6.37 12.54 -43.98
N PHE A 580 -7.56 12.92 -44.42
CA PHE A 580 -8.74 12.06 -44.50
C PHE A 580 -9.26 12.09 -45.93
N ASP A 581 -9.25 10.94 -46.59
CA ASP A 581 -9.82 10.75 -47.92
C ASP A 581 -11.20 10.12 -47.78
N THR A 582 -12.19 10.78 -48.36
CA THR A 582 -13.56 10.32 -48.47
C THR A 582 -13.97 10.26 -49.93
N GLU A 583 -15.09 9.59 -50.21
CA GLU A 583 -15.72 9.59 -51.55
C GLU A 583 -15.90 11.01 -52.13
N ASN A 584 -16.11 11.99 -51.23
CA ASN A 584 -16.58 13.33 -51.57
C ASN A 584 -15.52 14.43 -51.47
N ALA A 585 -14.44 14.20 -50.73
CA ALA A 585 -13.40 15.20 -50.48
C ALA A 585 -12.10 14.58 -49.94
N LEU A 586 -10.98 15.21 -50.25
CA LEU A 586 -9.72 15.05 -49.56
C LEU A 586 -9.56 16.17 -48.52
N ILE A 587 -9.43 15.81 -47.25
CA ILE A 587 -9.29 16.76 -46.15
C ILE A 587 -7.84 16.70 -45.67
N SER A 588 -7.13 17.82 -45.74
CA SER A 588 -5.78 17.95 -45.19
C SER A 588 -5.79 18.77 -43.91
N ILE A 589 -5.02 18.34 -42.91
CA ILE A 589 -4.86 19.04 -41.63
C ILE A 589 -3.39 19.45 -41.48
N SER A 590 -3.16 20.73 -41.20
CA SER A 590 -1.83 21.29 -40.96
C SER A 590 -1.83 22.09 -39.65
N GLY A 591 -0.66 22.56 -39.21
CA GLY A 591 -0.51 23.35 -37.99
C GLY A 591 0.28 22.63 -36.89
N THR A 592 0.03 22.97 -35.63
CA THR A 592 0.80 22.47 -34.48
C THR A 592 -0.08 22.20 -33.26
N ALA A 593 0.39 21.30 -32.40
CA ALA A 593 -0.10 21.18 -31.03
C ALA A 593 1.09 21.22 -30.05
N ASN A 594 1.05 22.11 -29.05
CA ASN A 594 2.12 22.31 -28.09
C ASN A 594 1.70 21.76 -26.72
N PHE A 595 2.36 20.70 -26.26
CA PHE A 595 2.09 20.02 -24.99
C PHE A 595 2.67 20.74 -23.76
N LYS A 596 3.59 21.69 -23.93
CA LYS A 596 4.15 22.48 -22.83
C LYS A 596 3.13 23.51 -22.32
N ASP A 597 2.51 24.20 -23.26
CA ASP A 597 1.54 25.26 -22.99
C ASP A 597 0.09 24.78 -23.17
N GLU A 598 -0.10 23.53 -23.63
CA GLU A 598 -1.38 22.87 -23.89
C GLU A 598 -2.25 23.65 -24.87
N THR A 599 -1.64 24.07 -25.98
CA THR A 599 -2.29 24.83 -27.04
C THR A 599 -2.34 24.05 -28.35
N VAL A 600 -3.40 24.29 -29.11
CA VAL A 600 -3.60 23.73 -30.45
C VAL A 600 -3.81 24.89 -31.43
N ASP A 601 -3.24 24.77 -32.61
CA ASP A 601 -3.48 25.66 -33.75
C ASP A 601 -3.40 24.82 -35.02
N LEU A 602 -4.56 24.32 -35.46
CA LEU A 602 -4.69 23.47 -36.63
C LEU A 602 -5.57 24.15 -37.67
N ASP A 603 -5.16 24.04 -38.93
CA ASP A 603 -5.95 24.43 -40.09
C ASP A 603 -6.41 23.18 -40.85
N ILE A 604 -7.70 23.10 -41.14
CA ILE A 604 -8.36 21.99 -41.82
C ILE A 604 -8.82 22.51 -43.18
N SER A 605 -8.23 21.98 -44.25
CA SER A 605 -8.51 22.38 -45.62
C SER A 605 -9.20 21.26 -46.39
N PRO A 606 -10.51 21.39 -46.67
CA PRO A 606 -11.26 20.43 -47.45
C PRO A 606 -11.18 20.72 -48.96
N ASP A 607 -10.65 19.78 -49.73
CA ASP A 607 -10.61 19.79 -51.19
C ASP A 607 -11.69 18.84 -51.73
N SER A 608 -12.72 19.40 -52.40
CA SER A 608 -13.85 18.62 -52.90
C SER A 608 -13.49 17.77 -54.12
N LYS A 609 -13.91 16.49 -54.11
CA LYS A 609 -13.90 15.61 -55.27
C LYS A 609 -15.24 15.77 -56.00
N GLY A 610 -15.19 16.08 -57.30
CA GLY A 610 -16.40 16.34 -58.11
C GLY A 610 -16.93 17.79 -58.06
N PHE A 611 -17.85 18.09 -58.99
CA PHE A 611 -18.40 19.44 -59.19
C PHE A 611 -19.41 19.80 -58.09
N ARG A 612 -19.26 20.98 -57.47
CA ARG A 612 -20.19 21.46 -56.43
C ARG A 612 -20.70 22.86 -56.71
N ILE A 613 -22.01 23.03 -56.53
CA ILE A 613 -22.75 24.29 -56.64
C ILE A 613 -23.05 24.75 -55.20
N PHE A 614 -22.81 26.03 -54.88
CA PHE A 614 -23.01 26.63 -53.55
C PHE A 614 -21.98 26.23 -52.46
N SER A 615 -20.71 25.99 -52.82
CA SER A 615 -19.70 25.62 -51.81
C SER A 615 -18.83 26.79 -51.37
N LEU A 616 -18.82 27.08 -50.07
CA LEU A 616 -18.03 28.16 -49.47
C LEU A 616 -16.56 27.80 -49.21
N ARG A 617 -16.15 26.52 -49.35
CA ARG A 617 -14.78 25.94 -49.15
C ARG A 617 -13.83 26.86 -48.37
N SER A 618 -14.22 27.26 -47.18
CA SER A 618 -13.36 28.07 -46.34
C SER A 618 -12.66 27.12 -45.38
N PRO A 619 -11.32 27.23 -45.23
CA PRO A 619 -10.61 26.41 -44.26
C PRO A 619 -11.25 26.58 -42.88
N LEU A 620 -11.31 25.48 -42.14
CA LEU A 620 -11.70 25.49 -40.74
C LEU A 620 -10.44 25.61 -39.89
N TYR A 621 -10.56 26.15 -38.69
CA TYR A 621 -9.46 26.17 -37.74
C TYR A 621 -9.89 25.57 -36.40
N VAL A 622 -8.91 25.02 -35.68
CA VAL A 622 -9.02 24.60 -34.28
C VAL A 622 -7.89 25.28 -33.50
N ARG A 623 -8.23 26.26 -32.68
CA ARG A 623 -7.26 27.13 -31.97
C ARG A 623 -7.53 27.19 -30.48
N GLY A 624 -6.53 27.52 -29.67
CA GLY A 624 -6.71 27.78 -28.24
C GLY A 624 -6.14 26.67 -27.37
N SER A 625 -6.69 26.48 -26.17
CA SER A 625 -6.17 25.50 -25.20
C SER A 625 -6.78 24.11 -25.41
N PHE A 626 -6.10 23.04 -24.98
CA PHE A 626 -6.61 21.68 -25.05
C PHE A 626 -7.93 21.49 -24.27
N GLY A 627 -8.12 22.21 -23.16
CA GLY A 627 -9.35 22.15 -22.37
C GLY A 627 -10.50 22.99 -22.92
N SER A 628 -10.21 23.93 -23.83
CA SER A 628 -11.22 24.82 -24.43
C SER A 628 -10.81 25.26 -25.84
N PRO A 629 -10.76 24.34 -26.82
CA PRO A 629 -10.43 24.70 -28.19
C PRO A 629 -11.59 25.48 -28.83
N ASP A 630 -11.26 26.60 -29.47
CA ASP A 630 -12.13 27.35 -30.36
C ASP A 630 -12.11 26.69 -31.74
N VAL A 631 -13.30 26.36 -32.25
CA VAL A 631 -13.48 25.75 -33.56
C VAL A 631 -14.29 26.71 -34.40
N GLY A 632 -13.74 27.12 -35.54
CA GLY A 632 -14.36 28.13 -36.39
C GLY A 632 -13.99 27.99 -37.85
N VAL A 633 -14.47 28.96 -38.63
CA VAL A 633 -14.25 29.04 -40.07
C VAL A 633 -13.48 30.32 -40.35
N HIS A 634 -12.51 30.28 -41.26
CA HIS A 634 -11.83 31.49 -41.71
C HIS A 634 -12.81 32.43 -42.42
N VAL A 635 -12.97 33.65 -41.90
CA VAL A 635 -13.94 34.62 -42.44
C VAL A 635 -13.44 35.33 -43.69
N ALA A 636 -12.13 35.50 -43.86
CA ALA A 636 -11.58 36.27 -44.98
C ALA A 636 -11.85 35.65 -46.36
N PRO A 637 -11.62 34.33 -46.59
CA PRO A 637 -11.98 33.68 -47.84
C PRO A 637 -13.50 33.70 -48.09
N LEU A 638 -14.28 33.58 -47.01
CA LEU A 638 -15.74 33.58 -47.05
C LEU A 638 -16.28 34.95 -47.47
N ALA A 639 -15.74 36.03 -46.89
CA ALA A 639 -16.08 37.41 -47.21
C ALA A 639 -15.66 37.79 -48.64
N ALA A 640 -14.49 37.35 -49.10
CA ALA A 640 -14.05 37.56 -50.48
C ALA A 640 -15.00 36.93 -51.50
N ARG A 641 -15.46 35.70 -51.25
CA ARG A 641 -16.45 35.02 -52.11
C ARG A 641 -17.84 35.67 -52.02
N GLY A 642 -18.26 36.10 -50.83
CA GLY A 642 -19.48 36.89 -50.65
C GLY A 642 -19.45 38.20 -51.43
N ALA A 643 -18.33 38.93 -51.38
CA ALA A 643 -18.13 40.14 -52.17
C ALA A 643 -18.14 39.85 -53.68
N GLY A 644 -17.51 38.75 -54.13
CA GLY A 644 -17.56 38.30 -55.52
C GLY A 644 -18.97 37.96 -56.00
N MET A 645 -19.77 37.28 -55.16
CA MET A 645 -21.18 36.97 -55.44
C MET A 645 -22.00 38.26 -55.58
N VAL A 646 -21.82 39.24 -54.69
CA VAL A 646 -22.51 40.54 -54.78
C VAL A 646 -22.06 41.30 -56.03
N ALA A 647 -20.76 41.36 -56.31
CA ALA A 647 -20.23 42.06 -57.47
C ALA A 647 -20.74 41.46 -58.79
N LEU A 648 -20.67 40.13 -58.96
CA LEU A 648 -21.21 39.44 -60.14
C LEU A 648 -22.74 39.52 -60.21
N GLY A 649 -23.40 39.48 -59.05
CA GLY A 649 -24.85 39.62 -58.92
C GLY A 649 -25.37 40.97 -59.38
N VAL A 650 -24.65 42.05 -59.03
CA VAL A 650 -24.96 43.44 -59.37
C VAL A 650 -24.55 43.77 -60.81
N LEU A 651 -23.39 43.29 -61.27
CA LEU A 651 -22.83 43.66 -62.59
C LEU A 651 -23.45 42.88 -63.76
N LEU A 652 -23.87 41.63 -63.54
CA LEU A 652 -24.35 40.76 -64.61
C LEU A 652 -25.82 40.42 -64.40
N THR A 653 -26.13 39.51 -63.47
CA THR A 653 -27.48 39.11 -63.07
C THR A 653 -27.44 38.44 -61.69
N PRO A 654 -28.56 38.38 -60.94
CA PRO A 654 -28.62 37.63 -59.68
C PRO A 654 -28.14 36.17 -59.81
N ALA A 655 -28.41 35.52 -60.96
CA ALA A 655 -27.94 34.17 -61.26
C ALA A 655 -26.43 34.09 -61.48
N ALA A 656 -25.81 35.13 -62.06
CA ALA A 656 -24.37 35.19 -62.26
C ALA A 656 -23.57 35.31 -60.94
N GLY A 657 -24.18 35.85 -59.89
CA GLY A 657 -23.61 35.82 -58.53
C GLY A 657 -23.28 34.40 -58.05
N LEU A 658 -24.06 33.41 -58.48
CA LEU A 658 -23.85 32.01 -58.11
C LEU A 658 -22.58 31.39 -58.72
N LEU A 659 -22.05 31.99 -59.79
CA LEU A 659 -20.79 31.54 -60.40
C LEU A 659 -19.61 31.66 -59.42
N ALA A 660 -19.62 32.63 -58.50
CA ALA A 660 -18.61 32.76 -57.45
C ALA A 660 -18.61 31.62 -56.42
N LEU A 661 -19.65 30.79 -56.41
CA LEU A 661 -19.83 29.65 -55.52
C LEU A 661 -19.66 28.30 -56.23
N ILE A 662 -19.27 28.30 -57.51
CA ILE A 662 -18.98 27.09 -58.28
C ILE A 662 -17.55 26.65 -58.03
N ALA A 663 -17.39 25.35 -57.75
CA ALA A 663 -16.12 24.72 -57.47
C ALA A 663 -15.69 23.77 -58.60
N PRO A 664 -14.57 24.03 -59.32
CA PRO A 664 -13.98 23.03 -60.21
C PRO A 664 -13.45 21.84 -59.40
N SER A 665 -13.58 20.64 -59.96
CA SER A 665 -13.17 19.37 -59.35
C SER A 665 -11.68 19.12 -59.46
N THR A 666 -11.09 18.50 -58.43
CA THR A 666 -9.77 17.84 -58.51
C THR A 666 -9.95 16.35 -58.82
N THR A 667 -9.00 15.74 -59.54
CA THR A 667 -9.12 14.39 -60.16
C THR A 667 -8.36 13.27 -59.43
N ASP A 668 -7.90 13.47 -58.19
CA ASP A 668 -7.10 12.46 -57.50
C ASP A 668 -7.98 11.38 -56.84
N GLU A 669 -8.04 10.21 -57.46
CA GLU A 669 -8.96 9.12 -57.10
C GLU A 669 -8.59 8.39 -55.80
N ASN A 670 -7.33 8.42 -55.32
CA ASN A 670 -6.96 7.82 -54.02
C ASN A 670 -5.63 8.36 -53.45
N ALA A 671 -5.70 9.28 -52.47
CA ALA A 671 -4.51 9.98 -51.96
C ALA A 671 -3.72 9.19 -50.88
N CYS A 672 -4.34 8.24 -50.16
CA CYS A 672 -3.64 7.55 -49.08
C CYS A 672 -2.73 6.40 -49.54
N GLY A 673 -2.94 5.83 -50.72
CA GLY A 673 -2.15 4.70 -51.22
C GLY A 673 -0.62 4.90 -51.13
N PRO A 674 -0.08 6.01 -51.66
CA PRO A 674 1.35 6.34 -51.55
C PRO A 674 1.79 6.68 -50.12
N LEU A 675 0.90 7.29 -49.32
CA LEU A 675 1.17 7.71 -47.94
C LEU A 675 1.26 6.49 -47.00
N LEU A 676 0.48 5.45 -47.26
CA LEU A 676 0.49 4.18 -46.53
C LEU A 676 1.85 3.46 -46.60
N GLU A 677 2.58 3.56 -47.71
CA GLU A 677 3.93 2.99 -47.81
C GLU A 677 4.94 3.66 -46.87
N GLN A 678 4.82 4.98 -46.69
CA GLN A 678 5.67 5.74 -45.75
C GLN A 678 5.33 5.40 -44.28
N MET A 679 4.06 5.06 -44.01
CA MET A 679 3.58 4.69 -42.69
C MET A 679 4.01 3.28 -42.23
N ARG A 680 4.43 2.38 -43.13
CA ARG A 680 4.90 1.01 -42.78
C ARG A 680 6.13 0.98 -41.86
N LYS A 681 6.94 2.05 -41.82
CA LYS A 681 8.08 2.12 -40.90
C LYS A 681 7.58 2.30 -39.45
N PRO A 682 8.06 1.52 -38.47
CA PRO A 682 7.64 1.68 -37.08
C PRO A 682 8.02 3.08 -36.55
N PRO A 683 7.21 3.67 -35.65
CA PRO A 683 7.56 4.95 -35.02
C PRO A 683 8.87 4.81 -34.23
N LYS A 684 9.65 5.88 -34.18
CA LYS A 684 10.92 5.94 -33.46
C LYS A 684 10.81 6.95 -32.33
N ALA A 685 11.31 6.56 -31.16
CA ALA A 685 11.66 7.51 -30.10
C ALA A 685 13.18 7.50 -29.96
N PRO A 686 13.87 8.65 -30.07
CA PRO A 686 15.27 8.76 -29.69
C PRO A 686 15.44 8.47 -28.18
N ALA A 687 16.69 8.35 -27.73
CA ALA A 687 16.96 8.31 -26.29
C ALA A 687 16.53 9.65 -25.66
N PRO A 688 15.95 9.65 -24.45
CA PRO A 688 15.59 10.88 -23.77
C PRO A 688 16.84 11.76 -23.63
N ALA A 689 16.71 13.05 -23.95
CA ALA A 689 17.80 14.00 -23.77
C ALA A 689 18.13 14.09 -22.27
N LYS A 690 19.38 13.78 -21.91
CA LYS A 690 19.88 14.04 -20.55
C LYS A 690 19.85 15.56 -20.34
N GLY A 691 19.17 16.01 -19.28
CA GLY A 691 19.16 17.43 -18.92
C GLY A 691 20.60 17.96 -18.87
N LYS A 692 20.84 19.12 -19.48
CA LYS A 692 22.07 19.89 -19.29
C LYS A 692 22.04 20.59 -17.95
#